data_AF-A0A5E6XGA1-F1
#
_entry.id   AF-A0A5E6XGA1-F1
#
_cell.length_a   1.000
_cell.length_b   1.000
_cell.length_c   1.000
_cell.angle_alpha   90.00
_cell.angle_beta   90.00
_cell.angle_gamma   90.00
#
_symmetry.space_group_name_H-M   'P 1'
#
loop_
_entity.id
_entity.type
_entity.pdbx_description
1 polymer ?
#
loop_
_entity_poly.entity_id
_entity_poly.type
_entity_poly.pdbx_seq_one_letter_code
_entity_poly.pdbx_strand_id
1 'polypeptide(L)'
;MFQGQSVPEIILAVLKAQRLSEVKTYLCFDHPPREYCVQAGESDLDFIARLAAEEGLLYSFEHRADGHTLWLTDRVGGLGTIGTHEHCPVHYQPLAGGDSAEPALHRFHYTEQVRSARQVQRDYTFTHPYYNLQHNAVGASDLDHQHTDYERYDYPGRYKRDASGKPFTKTRLTALRSDARLAHMEGDDARLQPGLAFDLNDHPREDFNDRWRTLAIEHHGTQHSSLLEEAFGSDSGTAYRLSASAIRWDADWKAPLRAKPCIDGPQIATVVGPPGEEIYCDEWGRVKVSFPWDRDSNQDDHSSCWIRVAQGWAGATWGAMAIPRVGQELIISYLDGDPDQPIATGRAYRETNLPPYQLPKHKTRMTIKSRSHKGQGFNELRFEDELGQEEVFIHAQKDKNVHIKHNNGVFVGNDRSEKVERDEQIEIGHDRSERVGNDERVEVGQDQYLQVGRDRFQTIGRNHSLNIGGDRIEEVANSRFEKIAADYHSEVGGNAQHSVRNAYQLSARHSIEQKTTRFEVAAGERIELKAAGGSITIDSRGITLDGLTIHFKGTVTSDANGSGNSFTHAPPSPAPLGNCLGRYTLVKNDQRAFSGYRYRISTGASVLAEGLTRTSGETDWVTTENVQAVQVHKAVMREDQRITEDWQSKVAAIDWQAAEYSADELFPDALIDYYMGVDD
;
A
#
# COMPACT_ATOMS: atom_id res chain seq x y z
N MET A 1 -16.64 -28.03 29.63
CA MET A 1 -17.17 -27.81 28.25
C MET A 1 -17.00 -29.09 27.44
N PHE A 2 -17.79 -29.32 26.38
CA PHE A 2 -17.71 -30.53 25.53
C PHE A 2 -17.33 -30.18 24.10
N GLN A 3 -16.43 -30.96 23.50
CA GLN A 3 -15.88 -30.72 22.17
C GLN A 3 -15.75 -32.02 21.38
N GLY A 4 -16.19 -32.02 20.13
CA GLY A 4 -16.06 -33.16 19.22
C GLY A 4 -16.84 -34.41 19.65
N GLN A 5 -17.85 -34.26 20.51
CA GLN A 5 -18.66 -35.37 21.04
C GLN A 5 -20.10 -35.25 20.57
N SER A 6 -20.74 -36.38 20.29
CA SER A 6 -22.17 -36.47 20.03
C SER A 6 -22.96 -36.25 21.33
N VAL A 7 -24.22 -35.83 21.21
CA VAL A 7 -25.06 -35.61 22.39
C VAL A 7 -25.26 -36.86 23.26
N PRO A 8 -25.49 -38.07 22.70
CA PRO A 8 -25.53 -39.28 23.50
C PRO A 8 -24.24 -39.48 24.32
N GLU A 9 -23.06 -39.25 23.72
CA GLU A 9 -21.78 -39.35 24.43
C GLU A 9 -21.66 -38.31 25.55
N ILE A 10 -22.10 -37.07 25.30
CA ILE A 10 -22.12 -36.00 26.31
C ILE A 10 -23.02 -36.39 27.50
N ILE A 11 -24.24 -36.86 27.22
CA ILE A 11 -25.18 -37.28 28.28
C ILE A 11 -24.58 -38.43 29.11
N LEU A 12 -24.01 -39.44 28.45
CA LEU A 12 -23.36 -40.56 29.13
C LEU A 12 -22.15 -40.11 29.96
N ALA A 13 -21.37 -39.14 29.47
CA ALA A 13 -20.24 -38.59 30.20
C ALA A 13 -20.68 -37.85 31.49
N VAL A 14 -21.75 -37.05 31.42
CA VAL A 14 -22.32 -36.35 32.59
C VAL A 14 -22.86 -37.36 33.61
N LEU A 15 -23.64 -38.35 33.18
CA LEU A 15 -24.16 -39.41 34.06
C LEU A 15 -23.03 -40.20 34.74
N LYS A 16 -22.00 -40.56 33.98
CA LYS A 16 -20.82 -41.25 34.51
C LYS A 16 -20.06 -40.41 35.53
N ALA A 17 -19.93 -39.10 35.31
CA ALA A 17 -19.31 -38.18 36.27
C ALA A 17 -20.07 -38.14 37.60
N GLN A 18 -21.40 -38.26 37.55
CA GLN A 18 -22.27 -38.40 38.73
C GLN A 18 -22.37 -39.83 39.28
N ARG A 19 -21.53 -40.76 38.79
CA ARG A 19 -21.48 -42.17 39.21
C ARG A 19 -22.78 -42.95 38.94
N LEU A 20 -23.54 -42.55 37.93
CA LEU A 20 -24.72 -43.26 37.45
C LEU A 20 -24.32 -44.20 36.31
N SER A 21 -24.15 -45.49 36.62
CA SER A 21 -23.64 -46.51 35.68
C SER A 21 -24.72 -47.43 35.10
N GLU A 22 -25.90 -47.49 35.71
CA GLU A 22 -27.04 -48.31 35.26
C GLU A 22 -27.79 -47.61 34.10
N VAL A 23 -27.12 -47.50 32.95
CA VAL A 23 -27.66 -46.84 31.75
C VAL A 23 -27.52 -47.76 30.54
N LYS A 24 -28.61 -47.94 29.79
CA LYS A 24 -28.63 -48.69 28.52
C LYS A 24 -29.09 -47.79 27.39
N THR A 25 -28.49 -47.95 26.21
CA THR A 25 -28.81 -47.15 25.04
C THR A 25 -29.32 -48.03 23.89
N TYR A 26 -30.31 -47.53 23.16
CA TYR A 26 -30.78 -48.10 21.90
C TYR A 26 -31.04 -46.98 20.89
N LEU A 27 -30.03 -46.66 20.09
CA LEU A 27 -30.07 -45.56 19.13
C LEU A 27 -30.14 -46.13 17.71
N CYS A 28 -31.13 -45.68 16.93
CA CYS A 28 -31.39 -46.09 15.56
C CYS A 28 -30.84 -45.11 14.51
N PHE A 29 -30.57 -43.86 14.90
CA PHE A 29 -30.16 -42.77 14.03
C PHE A 29 -28.73 -42.32 14.35
N ASP A 30 -28.06 -41.79 13.34
CA ASP A 30 -26.74 -41.18 13.51
C ASP A 30 -26.88 -39.82 14.18
N HIS A 31 -26.10 -39.59 15.25
CA HIS A 31 -26.01 -38.31 15.95
C HIS A 31 -24.62 -37.69 15.73
N PRO A 32 -24.49 -36.70 14.82
CA PRO A 32 -23.21 -36.10 14.52
C PRO A 32 -22.56 -35.44 15.75
N PRO A 33 -21.23 -35.50 15.89
CA PRO A 33 -20.54 -34.82 16.97
C PRO A 33 -20.70 -33.30 16.86
N ARG A 34 -20.92 -32.65 18.01
CA ARG A 34 -20.93 -31.18 18.11
C ARG A 34 -19.50 -30.69 18.22
N GLU A 35 -19.13 -29.71 17.40
CA GLU A 35 -17.82 -29.06 17.49
C GLU A 35 -17.61 -28.46 18.89
N TYR A 36 -18.67 -27.86 19.44
CA TYR A 36 -18.65 -27.18 20.73
C TYR A 36 -20.04 -27.23 21.38
N CYS A 37 -20.09 -27.61 22.66
CA CYS A 37 -21.30 -27.64 23.46
C CYS A 37 -20.98 -27.26 24.92
N VAL A 38 -21.73 -26.31 25.47
CA VAL A 38 -21.50 -25.71 26.78
C VAL A 38 -22.71 -25.96 27.68
N GLN A 39 -22.41 -26.39 28.90
CA GLN A 39 -23.36 -26.39 30.02
C GLN A 39 -23.15 -25.07 30.78
N ALA A 40 -24.07 -24.12 30.63
CA ALA A 40 -23.90 -22.76 31.14
C ALA A 40 -25.00 -22.41 32.16
N GLY A 41 -24.65 -22.33 33.44
CA GLY A 41 -25.57 -21.88 34.49
C GLY A 41 -26.81 -22.76 34.70
N GLU A 42 -26.75 -24.03 34.27
CA GLU A 42 -27.85 -25.00 34.34
C GLU A 42 -27.42 -26.27 35.10
N SER A 43 -28.38 -26.95 35.72
CA SER A 43 -28.13 -28.22 36.42
C SER A 43 -27.80 -29.35 35.43
N ASP A 44 -27.11 -30.40 35.87
CA ASP A 44 -26.80 -31.56 35.02
C ASP A 44 -28.08 -32.19 34.44
N LEU A 45 -29.16 -32.22 35.23
CA LEU A 45 -30.46 -32.74 34.79
C LEU A 45 -31.09 -31.85 33.71
N ASP A 46 -31.08 -30.53 33.89
CA ASP A 46 -31.63 -29.61 32.90
C ASP A 46 -30.82 -29.63 31.60
N PHE A 47 -29.50 -29.75 31.71
CA PHE A 47 -28.59 -29.91 30.58
C PHE A 47 -28.91 -31.17 29.78
N ILE A 48 -29.00 -32.33 30.46
CA ILE A 48 -29.35 -33.61 29.84
C ILE A 48 -30.73 -33.53 29.19
N ALA A 49 -31.73 -33.03 29.91
CA ALA A 49 -33.10 -32.95 29.41
C ALA A 49 -33.23 -32.02 28.19
N ARG A 50 -32.51 -30.89 28.19
CA ARG A 50 -32.45 -29.96 27.08
C ARG A 50 -31.80 -30.60 25.86
N LEU A 51 -30.62 -31.20 26.03
CA LEU A 51 -29.91 -31.86 24.93
C LEU A 51 -30.70 -33.04 24.35
N ALA A 52 -31.33 -33.84 25.22
CA ALA A 52 -32.19 -34.93 24.81
C ALA A 52 -33.38 -34.42 23.98
N ALA A 53 -34.07 -33.36 24.44
CA ALA A 53 -35.17 -32.76 23.68
C ALA A 53 -34.72 -32.17 22.33
N GLU A 54 -33.55 -31.50 22.28
CA GLU A 54 -32.99 -30.93 21.05
C GLU A 54 -32.69 -31.99 19.97
N GLU A 55 -32.04 -33.09 20.37
CA GLU A 55 -31.71 -34.21 19.46
C GLU A 55 -32.87 -35.17 19.21
N GLY A 56 -33.90 -35.10 20.05
CA GLY A 56 -35.03 -36.02 20.00
C GLY A 56 -34.76 -37.37 20.64
N LEU A 57 -33.85 -37.40 21.62
CA LEU A 57 -33.66 -38.53 22.51
C LEU A 57 -34.80 -38.58 23.55
N LEU A 58 -35.16 -39.80 23.90
CA LEU A 58 -36.19 -40.18 24.84
C LEU A 58 -35.54 -41.05 25.90
N TYR A 59 -36.01 -40.93 27.14
CA TYR A 59 -35.56 -41.84 28.18
C TYR A 59 -36.71 -42.34 29.05
N SER A 60 -36.57 -43.56 29.54
CA SER A 60 -37.48 -44.21 30.49
C SER A 60 -36.69 -44.94 31.56
N PHE A 61 -37.39 -45.40 32.59
CA PHE A 61 -36.78 -46.16 33.68
C PHE A 61 -37.36 -47.57 33.69
N GLU A 62 -36.48 -48.56 33.72
CA GLU A 62 -36.83 -49.93 34.05
C GLU A 62 -36.70 -50.09 35.56
N HIS A 63 -37.81 -50.38 36.24
CA HIS A 63 -37.83 -50.59 37.68
C HIS A 63 -37.79 -52.08 38.02
N ARG A 64 -36.80 -52.49 38.81
CA ARG A 64 -36.66 -53.83 39.37
C ARG A 64 -36.58 -53.74 40.90
N ALA A 65 -36.83 -54.87 41.58
CA ALA A 65 -36.74 -54.93 43.04
C ALA A 65 -35.31 -54.68 43.56
N ASP A 66 -34.30 -54.97 42.74
CA ASP A 66 -32.87 -54.85 43.06
C ASP A 66 -32.22 -53.56 42.53
N GLY A 67 -32.96 -52.72 41.79
CA GLY A 67 -32.44 -51.47 41.26
C GLY A 67 -33.25 -50.91 40.09
N HIS A 68 -32.73 -49.84 39.48
CA HIS A 68 -33.37 -49.17 38.34
C HIS A 68 -32.35 -48.93 37.24
N THR A 69 -32.75 -49.11 35.99
CA THR A 69 -31.91 -48.83 34.82
C THR A 69 -32.53 -47.73 33.97
N LEU A 70 -31.74 -46.70 33.65
CA LEU A 70 -32.13 -45.66 32.70
C LEU A 70 -31.96 -46.20 31.28
N TRP A 71 -33.04 -46.17 30.50
CA TRP A 71 -33.01 -46.47 29.07
C TRP A 71 -33.03 -45.18 28.27
N LEU A 72 -32.12 -45.05 27.30
CA LEU A 72 -32.03 -43.92 26.39
C LEU A 72 -32.20 -44.40 24.95
N THR A 73 -33.14 -43.81 24.21
CA THR A 73 -33.44 -44.18 22.82
C THR A 73 -33.82 -42.96 21.98
N ASP A 74 -33.70 -43.04 20.67
CA ASP A 74 -34.12 -42.00 19.72
C ASP A 74 -35.40 -42.35 18.96
N ARG A 75 -36.00 -43.51 19.28
CA ARG A 75 -37.22 -44.02 18.66
C ARG A 75 -38.21 -44.48 19.71
N VAL A 76 -39.43 -43.98 19.63
CA VAL A 76 -40.54 -44.33 20.53
C VAL A 76 -40.78 -45.84 20.61
N GLY A 77 -40.70 -46.54 19.46
CA GLY A 77 -40.81 -47.99 19.37
C GLY A 77 -39.81 -48.78 20.23
N GLY A 78 -38.65 -48.19 20.55
CA GLY A 78 -37.60 -48.83 21.35
C GLY A 78 -37.91 -48.90 22.85
N LEU A 79 -38.99 -48.27 23.34
CA LEU A 79 -39.33 -48.22 24.76
C LEU A 79 -40.04 -49.47 25.30
N GLY A 80 -40.40 -50.44 24.44
CA GLY A 80 -41.02 -51.71 24.85
C GLY A 80 -42.55 -51.70 24.89
N THR A 81 -43.13 -52.83 25.32
CA THR A 81 -44.58 -53.09 25.39
C THR A 81 -44.92 -53.98 26.58
N ILE A 82 -46.11 -53.79 27.14
CA ILE A 82 -46.77 -54.65 28.11
C ILE A 82 -47.48 -55.75 27.30
N GLY A 83 -47.17 -57.01 27.61
CA GLY A 83 -47.77 -58.15 26.91
C GLY A 83 -47.46 -58.21 25.41
N THR A 84 -48.35 -58.88 24.67
CA THR A 84 -48.36 -58.95 23.21
C THR A 84 -49.79 -58.72 22.72
N HIS A 85 -49.99 -58.50 21.42
CA HIS A 85 -51.33 -58.26 20.85
C HIS A 85 -52.34 -59.37 21.13
N GLU A 86 -51.85 -60.59 21.42
CA GLU A 86 -52.68 -61.75 21.71
C GLU A 86 -52.74 -62.10 23.21
N HIS A 87 -51.84 -61.53 24.03
CA HIS A 87 -51.68 -61.93 25.44
C HIS A 87 -51.47 -60.72 26.36
N CYS A 88 -52.25 -60.66 27.44
CA CYS A 88 -52.22 -59.63 28.47
C CYS A 88 -52.66 -58.22 27.99
N PRO A 89 -53.87 -58.07 27.41
CA PRO A 89 -54.40 -56.75 27.09
C PRO A 89 -54.69 -55.93 28.34
N VAL A 90 -54.86 -54.62 28.14
CA VAL A 90 -55.45 -53.72 29.13
C VAL A 90 -56.94 -53.59 28.79
N HIS A 91 -57.80 -53.95 29.73
CA HIS A 91 -59.25 -53.94 29.52
C HIS A 91 -59.84 -52.56 29.79
N TYR A 92 -60.86 -52.17 29.03
CA TYR A 92 -61.66 -51.00 29.29
C TYR A 92 -63.02 -51.38 29.89
N GLN A 93 -63.30 -50.90 31.10
CA GLN A 93 -64.55 -51.16 31.81
C GLN A 93 -65.17 -49.86 32.33
N PRO A 94 -66.10 -49.24 31.58
CA PRO A 94 -66.70 -47.93 31.92
C PRO A 94 -67.75 -47.98 33.04
N LEU A 95 -68.19 -49.18 33.45
CA LEU A 95 -69.27 -49.35 34.43
C LEU A 95 -68.69 -49.37 35.85
N ALA A 96 -69.12 -48.44 36.70
CA ALA A 96 -68.74 -48.34 38.12
C ALA A 96 -69.46 -49.36 39.05
N GLY A 97 -69.98 -50.45 38.51
CA GLY A 97 -70.82 -51.40 39.23
C GLY A 97 -70.06 -52.64 39.69
N GLY A 98 -69.62 -52.66 40.95
CA GLY A 98 -68.96 -53.79 41.61
C GLY A 98 -67.43 -53.81 41.44
N ASP A 99 -66.73 -54.45 42.38
CA ASP A 99 -65.28 -54.68 42.27
C ASP A 99 -64.99 -55.50 41.01
N SER A 100 -64.21 -54.92 40.09
CA SER A 100 -63.72 -55.66 38.94
C SER A 100 -62.80 -56.79 39.40
N ALA A 101 -62.97 -57.98 38.82
CA ALA A 101 -62.11 -59.12 39.13
C ALA A 101 -60.66 -58.92 38.61
N GLU A 102 -60.50 -58.06 37.61
CA GLU A 102 -59.22 -57.74 36.98
C GLU A 102 -59.05 -56.21 36.88
N PRO A 103 -57.80 -55.70 36.98
CA PRO A 103 -57.53 -54.28 36.79
C PRO A 103 -57.92 -53.81 35.39
N ALA A 104 -58.51 -52.62 35.29
CA ALA A 104 -59.05 -52.06 34.06
C ALA A 104 -58.90 -50.53 33.99
N LEU A 105 -59.00 -50.00 32.77
CA LEU A 105 -59.24 -48.58 32.55
C LEU A 105 -60.74 -48.30 32.66
N HIS A 106 -61.11 -47.35 33.51
CA HIS A 106 -62.50 -46.95 33.72
C HIS A 106 -62.88 -45.72 32.88
N ARG A 107 -61.89 -44.88 32.55
CA ARG A 107 -62.08 -43.71 31.71
C ARG A 107 -61.07 -43.69 30.58
N PHE A 108 -61.55 -43.41 29.37
CA PHE A 108 -60.72 -43.21 28.20
C PHE A 108 -61.26 -42.01 27.41
N HIS A 109 -60.46 -40.95 27.31
CA HIS A 109 -60.85 -39.69 26.69
C HIS A 109 -59.81 -39.25 25.67
N TYR A 110 -60.18 -39.25 24.40
CA TYR A 110 -59.27 -38.86 23.32
C TYR A 110 -59.47 -37.39 22.92
N THR A 111 -58.36 -36.69 22.69
CA THR A 111 -58.31 -35.28 22.30
C THR A 111 -57.47 -35.09 21.06
N GLU A 112 -57.91 -34.18 20.19
CA GLU A 112 -57.13 -33.66 19.06
C GLU A 112 -57.05 -32.14 19.15
N GLN A 113 -55.87 -31.58 18.94
CA GLN A 113 -55.63 -30.15 19.05
C GLN A 113 -54.87 -29.64 17.82
N VAL A 114 -55.26 -28.46 17.33
CA VAL A 114 -54.54 -27.79 16.24
C VAL A 114 -53.15 -27.41 16.74
N ARG A 115 -52.12 -27.84 15.99
CA ARG A 115 -50.71 -27.54 16.26
C ARG A 115 -50.01 -27.11 14.97
N SER A 116 -48.76 -26.67 15.07
CA SER A 116 -47.93 -26.36 13.89
C SER A 116 -47.98 -27.53 12.90
N ALA A 117 -48.31 -27.23 11.65
CA ALA A 117 -48.33 -28.18 10.54
C ALA A 117 -46.95 -28.31 9.89
N ARG A 118 -46.19 -27.20 9.92
CA ARG A 118 -44.90 -27.07 9.26
C ARG A 118 -43.94 -26.33 10.17
N GLN A 119 -42.69 -26.81 10.23
CA GLN A 119 -41.58 -26.10 10.85
C GLN A 119 -40.59 -25.71 9.76
N VAL A 120 -40.23 -24.44 9.70
CA VAL A 120 -39.14 -23.92 8.88
C VAL A 120 -38.07 -23.35 9.78
N GLN A 121 -36.81 -23.67 9.49
CA GLN A 121 -35.67 -23.14 10.22
C GLN A 121 -34.57 -22.73 9.25
N ARG A 122 -33.81 -21.70 9.64
CA ARG A 122 -32.59 -21.26 8.96
C ARG A 122 -31.47 -21.06 9.95
N ASP A 123 -30.24 -21.14 9.47
CA ASP A 123 -29.05 -20.80 10.23
C ASP A 123 -28.03 -20.15 9.29
N TYR A 124 -26.95 -19.64 9.85
CA TYR A 124 -25.84 -19.03 9.13
C TYR A 124 -24.53 -19.75 9.47
N THR A 125 -23.75 -20.03 8.43
CA THR A 125 -22.35 -20.46 8.58
C THR A 125 -21.45 -19.59 7.71
N PHE A 126 -20.39 -19.06 8.31
CA PHE A 126 -19.45 -18.19 7.60
C PHE A 126 -18.63 -18.95 6.54
N THR A 127 -18.57 -20.28 6.63
CA THR A 127 -17.90 -21.12 5.63
C THR A 127 -18.72 -21.25 4.33
N HIS A 128 -20.03 -21.00 4.38
CA HIS A 128 -20.95 -21.06 3.25
C HIS A 128 -21.97 -19.90 3.35
N PRO A 129 -21.52 -18.63 3.26
CA PRO A 129 -22.32 -17.47 3.68
C PRO A 129 -23.57 -17.21 2.83
N TYR A 130 -23.59 -17.67 1.58
CA TYR A 130 -24.74 -17.53 0.67
C TYR A 130 -25.74 -18.68 0.79
N TYR A 131 -25.39 -19.76 1.51
CA TYR A 131 -26.29 -20.88 1.71
C TYR A 131 -27.17 -20.62 2.94
N ASN A 132 -28.48 -20.48 2.70
CA ASN A 132 -29.46 -20.13 3.74
C ASN A 132 -29.64 -21.21 4.84
N LEU A 133 -29.06 -22.41 4.65
CA LEU A 133 -29.24 -23.55 5.56
C LEU A 133 -30.72 -23.77 5.94
N GLN A 134 -31.63 -23.59 4.98
CA GLN A 134 -33.05 -23.70 5.24
C GLN A 134 -33.47 -25.17 5.23
N HIS A 135 -34.14 -25.58 6.30
CA HIS A 135 -34.81 -26.86 6.35
C HIS A 135 -36.30 -26.67 6.64
N ASN A 136 -37.10 -27.57 6.06
CA ASN A 136 -38.54 -27.60 6.23
C ASN A 136 -38.90 -29.01 6.69
N ALA A 137 -39.65 -29.12 7.78
CA ALA A 137 -40.35 -30.33 8.15
C ALA A 137 -41.86 -30.08 8.02
N VAL A 138 -42.57 -31.05 7.47
CA VAL A 138 -44.04 -31.05 7.39
C VAL A 138 -44.51 -32.21 8.25
N GLY A 139 -45.54 -31.96 9.06
CA GLY A 139 -46.12 -32.99 9.92
C GLY A 139 -46.72 -34.09 9.06
N ALA A 140 -46.90 -35.27 9.64
CA ALA A 140 -47.75 -36.26 8.99
C ALA A 140 -49.11 -35.60 8.71
N SER A 141 -49.75 -35.96 7.60
CA SER A 141 -51.14 -35.59 7.32
C SER A 141 -52.08 -36.45 8.17
N ASP A 142 -51.82 -36.50 9.48
CA ASP A 142 -52.42 -37.40 10.46
C ASP A 142 -53.63 -36.77 11.18
N LEU A 143 -53.92 -35.51 10.88
CA LEU A 143 -55.14 -34.82 11.28
C LEU A 143 -55.93 -34.48 10.03
N ASP A 144 -56.99 -35.25 9.74
CA ASP A 144 -57.84 -35.09 8.55
C ASP A 144 -58.50 -33.70 8.43
N HIS A 145 -58.52 -32.94 9.54
CA HIS A 145 -59.20 -31.65 9.63
C HIS A 145 -58.24 -30.47 9.86
N GLN A 146 -56.92 -30.67 9.78
CA GLN A 146 -55.93 -29.59 9.93
C GLN A 146 -55.40 -29.10 8.58
N HIS A 147 -55.31 -27.78 8.40
CA HIS A 147 -54.63 -27.19 7.25
C HIS A 147 -53.11 -27.39 7.34
N THR A 148 -52.46 -27.69 6.21
CA THR A 148 -51.01 -27.94 6.13
C THR A 148 -50.14 -26.69 6.27
N ASP A 149 -50.75 -25.51 6.40
CA ASP A 149 -50.10 -24.22 6.13
C ASP A 149 -49.77 -23.47 7.42
N TYR A 150 -50.09 -24.04 8.57
CA TYR A 150 -49.73 -23.51 9.88
C TYR A 150 -48.22 -23.66 10.11
N GLU A 151 -47.47 -22.76 9.46
CA GLU A 151 -46.03 -22.68 9.51
C GLU A 151 -45.57 -21.96 10.77
N ARG A 152 -44.55 -22.55 11.41
CA ARG A 152 -43.71 -21.87 12.39
C ARG A 152 -42.31 -21.70 11.81
N TYR A 153 -41.81 -20.46 11.84
CA TYR A 153 -40.46 -20.11 11.41
C TYR A 153 -39.61 -19.73 12.63
N ASP A 154 -38.41 -20.33 12.76
CA ASP A 154 -37.42 -19.96 13.79
C ASP A 154 -36.04 -19.67 13.17
N TYR A 155 -35.29 -18.76 13.81
CA TYR A 155 -33.87 -18.49 13.56
C TYR A 155 -33.20 -18.08 14.89
N PRO A 156 -31.98 -18.55 15.21
CA PRO A 156 -31.18 -19.52 14.46
C PRO A 156 -31.63 -20.97 14.68
N GLY A 157 -31.37 -21.83 13.70
CA GLY A 157 -31.70 -23.27 13.73
C GLY A 157 -30.80 -24.11 14.64
N ARG A 158 -29.62 -23.60 15.01
CA ARG A 158 -28.56 -24.23 15.82
C ARG A 158 -27.91 -25.43 15.15
N TYR A 159 -27.71 -25.36 13.85
CA TYR A 159 -27.00 -26.37 13.06
C TYR A 159 -26.17 -25.69 11.97
N LYS A 160 -25.03 -26.28 11.63
CA LYS A 160 -24.12 -25.72 10.61
C LYS A 160 -24.00 -26.58 9.36
N ARG A 161 -24.73 -27.70 9.31
CA ARG A 161 -24.75 -28.68 8.20
C ARG A 161 -26.12 -29.33 8.07
N ASP A 162 -26.46 -29.74 6.85
CA ASP A 162 -27.75 -30.38 6.53
C ASP A 162 -28.00 -31.68 7.31
N ALA A 163 -26.93 -32.43 7.60
CA ALA A 163 -26.99 -33.71 8.31
C ALA A 163 -27.62 -33.56 9.70
N SER A 164 -27.37 -32.45 10.40
CA SER A 164 -28.00 -32.14 11.69
C SER A 164 -29.27 -31.32 11.53
N GLY A 165 -29.33 -30.43 10.54
CA GLY A 165 -30.44 -29.50 10.39
C GLY A 165 -31.77 -30.15 9.99
N LYS A 166 -31.74 -31.16 9.11
CA LYS A 166 -32.95 -31.94 8.76
C LYS A 166 -33.56 -32.66 9.97
N PRO A 167 -32.83 -33.49 10.72
CA PRO A 167 -33.39 -34.15 11.90
C PRO A 167 -33.81 -33.17 12.99
N PHE A 168 -33.05 -32.09 13.25
CA PHE A 168 -33.46 -31.05 14.22
C PHE A 168 -34.79 -30.41 13.88
N THR A 169 -34.99 -30.10 12.60
CA THR A 169 -36.24 -29.48 12.13
C THR A 169 -37.42 -30.44 12.29
N LYS A 170 -37.20 -31.73 12.01
CA LYS A 170 -38.21 -32.78 12.23
C LYS A 170 -38.52 -32.96 13.72
N THR A 171 -37.49 -33.14 14.57
CA THR A 171 -37.65 -33.29 16.02
C THR A 171 -38.41 -32.11 16.62
N ARG A 172 -38.08 -30.87 16.25
CA ARG A 172 -38.80 -29.69 16.72
C ARG A 172 -40.27 -29.70 16.33
N LEU A 173 -40.59 -30.07 15.09
CA LEU A 173 -41.99 -30.19 14.67
C LEU A 173 -42.73 -31.27 15.46
N THR A 174 -42.13 -32.45 15.63
CA THR A 174 -42.72 -33.54 16.43
C THR A 174 -42.94 -33.10 17.88
N ALA A 175 -41.99 -32.36 18.47
CA ALA A 175 -42.13 -31.81 19.82
C ALA A 175 -43.24 -30.76 19.93
N LEU A 176 -43.41 -29.90 18.92
CA LEU A 176 -44.54 -28.94 18.86
C LEU A 176 -45.90 -29.61 18.67
N ARG A 177 -45.91 -30.85 18.20
CA ARG A 177 -47.09 -31.69 18.00
C ARG A 177 -47.23 -32.77 19.07
N SER A 178 -46.43 -32.73 20.15
CA SER A 178 -46.36 -33.80 21.16
C SER A 178 -47.68 -34.03 21.90
N ASP A 179 -48.56 -33.03 21.88
CA ASP A 179 -49.89 -33.04 22.49
C ASP A 179 -51.01 -32.81 21.46
N ALA A 180 -50.70 -32.97 20.16
CA ALA A 180 -51.68 -32.80 19.09
C ALA A 180 -52.76 -33.89 19.12
N ARG A 181 -52.41 -35.11 19.54
CA ARG A 181 -53.32 -36.27 19.64
C ARG A 181 -53.00 -37.02 20.93
N LEU A 182 -53.88 -36.96 21.92
CA LEU A 182 -53.66 -37.60 23.23
C LEU A 182 -54.90 -38.34 23.72
N ALA A 183 -54.71 -39.55 24.22
CA ALA A 183 -55.67 -40.24 25.05
C ALA A 183 -55.38 -39.97 26.53
N HIS A 184 -56.38 -39.60 27.30
CA HIS A 184 -56.35 -39.45 28.74
C HIS A 184 -57.10 -40.62 29.37
N MET A 185 -56.48 -41.26 30.35
CA MET A 185 -56.95 -42.53 30.89
C MET A 185 -57.00 -42.47 32.41
N GLU A 186 -58.01 -43.09 33.00
CA GLU A 186 -58.08 -43.31 34.45
C GLU A 186 -58.43 -44.79 34.68
N GLY A 187 -57.81 -45.43 35.67
CA GLY A 187 -57.98 -46.86 35.94
C GLY A 187 -57.20 -47.34 37.16
N ASP A 188 -57.00 -48.64 37.27
CA ASP A 188 -56.28 -49.29 38.37
C ASP A 188 -55.25 -50.36 37.90
N ASP A 189 -54.97 -50.44 36.59
CA ASP A 189 -53.97 -51.36 36.05
C ASP A 189 -52.52 -50.90 36.32
N ALA A 190 -51.96 -51.39 37.43
CA ALA A 190 -50.60 -51.08 37.87
C ALA A 190 -49.48 -51.52 36.91
N ARG A 191 -49.79 -52.28 35.85
CA ARG A 191 -48.80 -52.65 34.82
C ARG A 191 -48.44 -51.47 33.93
N LEU A 192 -49.31 -50.47 33.81
CA LEU A 192 -49.05 -49.28 33.00
C LEU A 192 -47.86 -48.48 33.58
N GLN A 193 -46.85 -48.27 32.74
CA GLN A 193 -45.67 -47.48 33.05
C GLN A 193 -45.38 -46.47 31.93
N PRO A 194 -44.82 -45.28 32.24
CA PRO A 194 -44.42 -44.33 31.22
C PRO A 194 -43.44 -44.95 30.21
N GLY A 195 -43.70 -44.73 28.93
CA GLY A 195 -42.91 -45.24 27.82
C GLY A 195 -43.38 -46.59 27.28
N LEU A 196 -43.99 -47.47 28.08
CA LEU A 196 -44.44 -48.78 27.57
C LEU A 196 -45.70 -48.66 26.71
N ALA A 197 -45.75 -49.47 25.66
CA ALA A 197 -46.97 -49.67 24.90
C ALA A 197 -47.88 -50.72 25.53
N PHE A 198 -49.17 -50.71 25.20
CA PHE A 198 -50.15 -51.70 25.61
C PHE A 198 -51.26 -51.79 24.56
N ASP A 199 -51.88 -52.96 24.45
CA ASP A 199 -53.04 -53.18 23.59
C ASP A 199 -54.32 -52.94 24.42
N LEU A 200 -55.17 -51.99 23.99
CA LEU A 200 -56.45 -51.69 24.64
C LEU A 200 -57.55 -52.58 24.06
N ASN A 201 -58.33 -53.24 24.91
CA ASN A 201 -59.47 -54.05 24.50
C ASN A 201 -60.77 -53.60 25.19
N ASP A 202 -61.90 -54.05 24.65
CA ASP A 202 -63.25 -53.86 25.19
C ASP A 202 -63.74 -52.39 25.24
N HIS A 203 -63.09 -51.50 24.49
CA HIS A 203 -63.58 -50.16 24.29
C HIS A 203 -64.80 -50.15 23.34
N PRO A 204 -65.92 -49.47 23.67
CA PRO A 204 -67.13 -49.43 22.82
C PRO A 204 -66.91 -48.85 21.42
N ARG A 205 -65.83 -48.08 21.26
CA ARG A 205 -65.39 -47.49 19.99
C ARG A 205 -64.26 -48.35 19.42
N GLU A 206 -64.53 -49.02 18.30
CA GLU A 206 -63.65 -50.08 17.77
C GLU A 206 -62.26 -49.59 17.36
N ASP A 207 -62.15 -48.38 16.81
CA ASP A 207 -60.87 -47.78 16.42
C ASP A 207 -59.97 -47.42 17.60
N PHE A 208 -60.48 -47.51 18.85
CA PHE A 208 -59.67 -47.34 20.05
C PHE A 208 -59.15 -48.68 20.60
N ASN A 209 -59.72 -49.82 20.16
CA ASN A 209 -59.20 -51.14 20.47
C ASN A 209 -57.93 -51.41 19.65
N ASP A 210 -56.88 -50.67 19.97
CA ASP A 210 -55.62 -50.58 19.24
C ASP A 210 -54.47 -50.48 20.25
N ARG A 211 -53.24 -50.45 19.75
CA ARG A 211 -52.07 -50.25 20.58
C ARG A 211 -51.84 -48.79 20.91
N TRP A 212 -51.74 -48.51 22.20
CA TRP A 212 -51.43 -47.21 22.74
C TRP A 212 -50.10 -47.24 23.47
N ARG A 213 -49.50 -46.07 23.69
CA ARG A 213 -48.26 -45.92 24.45
C ARG A 213 -48.40 -44.83 25.47
N THR A 214 -48.12 -45.18 26.72
CA THR A 214 -48.24 -44.26 27.82
C THR A 214 -47.07 -43.26 27.83
N LEU A 215 -47.37 -41.98 28.02
CA LEU A 215 -46.40 -40.89 28.06
C LEU A 215 -46.10 -40.43 29.48
N ALA A 216 -47.16 -40.19 30.26
CA ALA A 216 -47.08 -39.75 31.64
C ALA A 216 -48.15 -40.47 32.47
N ILE A 217 -47.81 -40.83 33.70
CA ILE A 217 -48.71 -41.47 34.65
C ILE A 217 -48.55 -40.82 36.01
N GLU A 218 -49.66 -40.58 36.67
CA GLU A 218 -49.75 -40.25 38.09
C GLU A 218 -50.42 -41.41 38.81
N HIS A 219 -49.74 -41.97 39.81
CA HIS A 219 -50.25 -43.07 40.63
C HIS A 219 -50.73 -42.52 41.98
N HIS A 220 -51.91 -42.94 42.42
CA HIS A 220 -52.51 -42.59 43.70
C HIS A 220 -52.87 -43.86 44.47
N GLY A 221 -52.28 -44.03 45.65
CA GLY A 221 -52.59 -45.13 46.56
C GLY A 221 -53.08 -44.61 47.90
N THR A 222 -54.18 -45.18 48.39
CA THR A 222 -54.70 -44.91 49.74
C THR A 222 -54.73 -46.20 50.54
N GLN A 223 -54.09 -46.18 51.71
CA GLN A 223 -54.12 -47.29 52.66
C GLN A 223 -54.62 -46.78 54.01
N HIS A 224 -55.67 -47.40 54.53
CA HIS A 224 -56.22 -47.06 55.85
C HIS A 224 -55.52 -47.88 56.94
N SER A 225 -55.48 -47.38 58.17
CA SER A 225 -55.01 -48.18 59.30
C SER A 225 -55.95 -49.35 59.54
N SER A 226 -55.45 -50.51 59.96
CA SER A 226 -56.22 -51.74 60.18
C SER A 226 -57.48 -51.56 61.04
N LEU A 227 -57.45 -50.66 62.04
CA LEU A 227 -58.63 -50.34 62.88
C LEU A 227 -59.78 -49.61 62.14
N LEU A 228 -59.48 -48.93 61.02
CA LEU A 228 -60.46 -48.23 60.17
C LEU A 228 -60.98 -49.13 59.04
N GLU A 229 -60.19 -50.10 58.58
CA GLU A 229 -60.59 -51.12 57.59
C GLU A 229 -61.55 -52.16 58.19
N GLU A 230 -61.42 -52.49 59.48
CA GLU A 230 -62.27 -53.47 60.19
C GLU A 230 -63.55 -52.87 60.80
N ALA A 231 -63.76 -51.55 60.72
CA ALA A 231 -64.95 -50.90 61.28
C ALA A 231 -66.21 -51.25 60.46
N PHE A 232 -67.25 -51.76 61.13
CA PHE A 232 -68.51 -52.14 60.48
C PHE A 232 -69.17 -50.92 59.80
N GLY A 233 -69.25 -50.93 58.48
CA GLY A 233 -69.78 -49.81 57.66
C GLY A 233 -68.73 -48.83 57.13
N SER A 234 -67.44 -49.17 57.14
CA SER A 234 -66.42 -48.36 56.45
C SER A 234 -66.40 -48.68 54.94
N ASP A 235 -66.57 -47.63 54.11
CA ASP A 235 -66.34 -47.66 52.65
C ASP A 235 -64.84 -47.57 52.31
N SER A 236 -63.96 -47.91 53.25
CA SER A 236 -62.55 -47.49 53.26
C SER A 236 -61.60 -48.68 53.14
N GLY A 237 -61.56 -49.31 51.97
CA GLY A 237 -60.56 -50.33 51.61
C GLY A 237 -59.26 -49.71 51.05
N THR A 238 -58.18 -50.51 51.03
CA THR A 238 -56.96 -50.13 50.30
C THR A 238 -57.29 -49.96 48.81
N ALA A 239 -56.99 -48.79 48.24
CA ALA A 239 -57.34 -48.45 46.87
C ALA A 239 -56.11 -47.94 46.09
N TYR A 240 -56.03 -48.33 44.83
CA TYR A 240 -55.05 -47.85 43.88
C TYR A 240 -55.79 -47.27 42.67
N ARG A 241 -55.36 -46.10 42.22
CA ARG A 241 -55.83 -45.46 40.99
C ARG A 241 -54.65 -44.87 40.25
N LEU A 242 -54.76 -44.83 38.94
CA LEU A 242 -53.85 -44.11 38.07
C LEU A 242 -54.62 -43.13 37.21
N SER A 243 -53.97 -42.03 36.87
CA SER A 243 -54.33 -41.20 35.73
C SER A 243 -53.14 -41.14 34.78
N ALA A 244 -53.40 -41.25 33.48
CA ALA A 244 -52.35 -41.37 32.48
C ALA A 244 -52.70 -40.62 31.19
N SER A 245 -51.67 -40.30 30.43
CA SER A 245 -51.80 -39.86 29.04
C SER A 245 -51.07 -40.83 28.11
N ALA A 246 -51.63 -41.05 26.92
CA ALA A 246 -51.08 -41.96 25.93
C ALA A 246 -51.24 -41.41 24.50
N ILE A 247 -50.36 -41.89 23.63
CA ILE A 247 -50.41 -41.69 22.17
C ILE A 247 -50.69 -43.02 21.48
N ARG A 248 -51.10 -43.00 20.22
CA ARG A 248 -51.12 -44.23 19.42
C ARG A 248 -49.70 -44.77 19.23
N TRP A 249 -49.58 -46.09 19.09
CA TRP A 249 -48.28 -46.76 18.95
C TRP A 249 -47.47 -46.32 17.74
N ASP A 250 -48.13 -46.01 16.64
CA ASP A 250 -47.54 -45.61 15.36
C ASP A 250 -47.18 -44.12 15.30
N ALA A 251 -47.64 -43.33 16.28
CA ALA A 251 -47.30 -41.93 16.41
C ALA A 251 -45.85 -41.77 16.92
N ASP A 252 -45.10 -40.89 16.27
CA ASP A 252 -43.81 -40.43 16.80
C ASP A 252 -44.05 -39.35 17.87
N TRP A 253 -43.15 -39.28 18.84
CA TRP A 253 -43.24 -38.35 19.95
C TRP A 253 -41.86 -37.89 20.38
N LYS A 254 -41.75 -36.59 20.64
CA LYS A 254 -40.55 -35.94 21.13
C LYS A 254 -40.93 -35.03 22.28
N ALA A 255 -40.06 -34.96 23.29
CA ALA A 255 -40.28 -34.10 24.43
C ALA A 255 -40.33 -32.62 23.99
N PRO A 256 -41.19 -31.78 24.61
CA PRO A 256 -41.18 -30.34 24.38
C PRO A 256 -39.78 -29.75 24.57
N LEU A 257 -39.38 -28.86 23.66
CA LEU A 257 -38.07 -28.21 23.72
C LEU A 257 -37.97 -27.31 24.95
N ARG A 258 -36.89 -27.48 25.71
CA ARG A 258 -36.56 -26.62 26.84
C ARG A 258 -35.87 -25.34 26.37
N ALA A 259 -36.05 -24.26 27.13
CA ALA A 259 -35.30 -23.04 26.92
C ALA A 259 -33.80 -23.31 27.10
N LYS A 260 -32.97 -22.84 26.17
CA LYS A 260 -31.51 -22.92 26.29
C LYS A 260 -31.02 -21.81 27.20
N PRO A 261 -30.01 -22.06 28.06
CA PRO A 261 -29.37 -20.99 28.81
C PRO A 261 -28.86 -19.89 27.88
N CYS A 262 -29.00 -18.66 28.32
CA CYS A 262 -28.56 -17.47 27.63
C CYS A 262 -27.47 -16.80 28.46
N ILE A 263 -26.39 -16.37 27.80
CA ILE A 263 -25.37 -15.54 28.43
C ILE A 263 -25.76 -14.07 28.22
N ASP A 264 -26.08 -13.38 29.32
CA ASP A 264 -26.64 -12.02 29.28
C ASP A 264 -25.68 -10.96 28.70
N GLY A 265 -24.37 -11.18 28.78
CA GLY A 265 -23.40 -10.19 28.34
C GLY A 265 -22.01 -10.76 28.04
N PRO A 266 -21.12 -9.93 27.47
CA PRO A 266 -19.79 -10.38 27.10
C PRO A 266 -18.97 -10.81 28.32
N GLN A 267 -18.09 -11.78 28.11
CA GLN A 267 -17.20 -12.33 29.13
C GLN A 267 -15.75 -12.16 28.71
N ILE A 268 -14.85 -12.19 29.69
CA ILE A 268 -13.40 -12.16 29.45
C ILE A 268 -12.89 -13.58 29.22
N ALA A 269 -11.97 -13.75 28.26
CA ALA A 269 -11.23 -14.99 28.05
C ALA A 269 -9.78 -14.70 27.68
N THR A 270 -8.88 -15.64 28.00
CA THR A 270 -7.45 -15.53 27.66
C THR A 270 -7.15 -16.36 26.42
N VAL A 271 -6.43 -15.81 25.45
CA VAL A 271 -5.99 -16.54 24.24
C VAL A 271 -5.01 -17.64 24.64
N VAL A 272 -5.23 -18.85 24.12
CA VAL A 272 -4.40 -20.04 24.38
C VAL A 272 -3.96 -20.68 23.07
N GLY A 273 -2.93 -21.52 23.16
CA GLY A 273 -2.37 -22.25 22.03
C GLY A 273 -1.40 -23.34 22.51
N PRO A 274 -0.79 -24.09 21.58
CA PRO A 274 0.15 -25.15 21.91
C PRO A 274 1.37 -24.61 22.68
N PRO A 275 2.04 -25.44 23.50
CA PRO A 275 3.23 -25.03 24.25
C PRO A 275 4.32 -24.41 23.36
N GLY A 276 4.80 -23.23 23.75
CA GLY A 276 5.88 -22.51 23.05
C GLY A 276 5.42 -21.69 21.84
N GLU A 277 4.14 -21.75 21.46
CA GLU A 277 3.61 -20.94 20.36
C GLU A 277 3.15 -19.56 20.84
N GLU A 278 3.48 -18.52 20.07
CA GLU A 278 3.11 -17.14 20.41
C GLU A 278 1.82 -16.72 19.71
N ILE A 279 1.58 -17.25 18.51
CA ILE A 279 0.42 -16.93 17.67
C ILE A 279 -0.18 -18.25 17.18
N TYR A 280 -1.40 -18.55 17.62
CA TYR A 280 -2.11 -19.77 17.22
C TYR A 280 -3.47 -19.40 16.61
N CYS A 281 -3.53 -19.45 15.28
CA CYS A 281 -4.73 -19.15 14.51
C CYS A 281 -4.88 -20.08 13.31
N ASP A 282 -6.09 -20.13 12.75
CA ASP A 282 -6.41 -20.90 11.54
C ASP A 282 -6.49 -20.01 10.28
N GLU A 283 -6.91 -20.57 9.13
CA GLU A 283 -7.00 -19.83 7.86
C GLU A 283 -7.96 -18.63 7.86
N TRP A 284 -8.83 -18.53 8.87
CA TRP A 284 -9.80 -17.45 9.03
C TRP A 284 -9.38 -16.41 10.07
N GLY A 285 -8.19 -16.57 10.67
CA GLY A 285 -7.72 -15.72 11.78
C GLY A 285 -8.51 -15.94 13.08
N ARG A 286 -9.14 -17.11 13.25
CA ARG A 286 -9.78 -17.51 14.51
C ARG A 286 -8.71 -17.86 15.53
N VAL A 287 -9.05 -17.75 16.81
CA VAL A 287 -8.17 -18.15 17.93
C VAL A 287 -8.90 -19.07 18.89
N LYS A 288 -8.16 -19.76 19.75
CA LYS A 288 -8.71 -20.49 20.89
C LYS A 288 -8.51 -19.70 22.17
N VAL A 289 -9.41 -19.88 23.13
CA VAL A 289 -9.37 -19.17 24.41
C VAL A 289 -9.63 -20.11 25.57
N SER A 290 -9.22 -19.70 26.77
CA SER A 290 -9.62 -20.31 28.03
C SER A 290 -10.49 -19.32 28.81
N PHE A 291 -11.65 -19.79 29.27
CA PHE A 291 -12.59 -19.01 30.05
C PHE A 291 -12.29 -19.16 31.55
N PRO A 292 -12.37 -18.09 32.36
CA PRO A 292 -12.08 -18.15 33.79
C PRO A 292 -12.96 -19.12 34.59
N TRP A 293 -14.17 -19.40 34.10
CA TRP A 293 -15.12 -20.32 34.73
C TRP A 293 -14.92 -21.78 34.29
N ASP A 294 -14.08 -22.06 33.29
CA ASP A 294 -13.82 -23.42 32.86
C ASP A 294 -12.79 -24.09 33.77
N ARG A 295 -13.30 -24.94 34.66
CA ARG A 295 -12.51 -25.62 35.70
C ARG A 295 -11.74 -26.82 35.19
N ASP A 296 -12.14 -27.36 34.04
CA ASP A 296 -11.54 -28.56 33.44
C ASP A 296 -10.50 -28.22 32.35
N SER A 297 -10.30 -26.92 32.07
CA SER A 297 -9.32 -26.44 31.09
C SER A 297 -7.89 -26.61 31.60
N ASN A 298 -7.02 -27.18 30.77
CA ASN A 298 -5.57 -27.16 30.96
C ASN A 298 -4.91 -25.85 30.46
N GLN A 299 -5.72 -24.87 30.02
CA GLN A 299 -5.27 -23.60 29.43
C GLN A 299 -4.37 -23.78 28.20
N ASP A 300 -4.66 -24.80 27.39
CA ASP A 300 -3.95 -25.18 26.16
C ASP A 300 -4.83 -25.05 24.91
N ASP A 301 -4.35 -25.54 23.76
CA ASP A 301 -5.08 -25.55 22.49
C ASP A 301 -6.31 -26.49 22.47
N HIS A 302 -6.62 -27.19 23.56
CA HIS A 302 -7.86 -27.96 23.70
C HIS A 302 -8.91 -27.25 24.56
N SER A 303 -8.65 -26.02 25.03
CA SER A 303 -9.56 -25.30 25.93
C SER A 303 -10.88 -24.87 25.29
N SER A 304 -10.91 -24.54 24.00
CA SER A 304 -12.12 -24.11 23.31
C SER A 304 -12.15 -24.51 21.84
N CYS A 305 -13.31 -24.32 21.22
CA CYS A 305 -13.43 -24.29 19.76
C CYS A 305 -12.70 -23.07 19.15
N TRP A 306 -12.66 -23.01 17.83
CA TRP A 306 -12.13 -21.87 17.10
C TRP A 306 -13.11 -20.69 17.10
N ILE A 307 -12.70 -19.58 17.73
CA ILE A 307 -13.52 -18.38 17.90
C ILE A 307 -13.12 -17.31 16.89
N ARG A 308 -14.10 -16.79 16.14
CA ARG A 308 -13.88 -15.66 15.22
C ARG A 308 -13.58 -14.38 15.99
N VAL A 309 -12.65 -13.59 15.45
CA VAL A 309 -12.22 -12.31 16.03
C VAL A 309 -12.71 -11.17 15.15
N ALA A 310 -13.55 -10.31 15.71
CA ALA A 310 -13.97 -9.08 15.06
C ALA A 310 -12.75 -8.20 14.73
N GLN A 311 -12.70 -7.70 13.51
CA GLN A 311 -11.65 -6.79 13.04
C GLN A 311 -12.21 -5.37 12.93
N GLY A 312 -11.35 -4.36 13.08
CA GLY A 312 -11.76 -2.96 12.91
C GLY A 312 -12.24 -2.63 11.48
N TRP A 313 -11.81 -3.41 10.48
CA TRP A 313 -12.25 -3.29 9.09
C TRP A 313 -12.04 -4.63 8.37
N ALA A 314 -13.07 -5.21 7.75
CA ALA A 314 -12.96 -6.51 7.07
C ALA A 314 -13.71 -6.51 5.72
N GLY A 315 -12.96 -6.54 4.62
CA GLY A 315 -13.47 -6.69 3.26
C GLY A 315 -12.92 -7.94 2.57
N ALA A 316 -13.38 -8.20 1.34
CA ALA A 316 -12.95 -9.36 0.57
C ALA A 316 -11.48 -9.22 0.14
N THR A 317 -10.54 -9.80 0.91
CA THR A 317 -9.06 -9.72 0.73
C THR A 317 -8.44 -8.34 1.01
N TRP A 318 -9.14 -7.47 1.73
CA TRP A 318 -8.62 -6.15 2.15
C TRP A 318 -9.20 -5.76 3.52
N GLY A 319 -8.53 -4.89 4.27
CA GLY A 319 -8.97 -4.46 5.61
C GLY A 319 -7.86 -4.47 6.63
N ALA A 320 -8.22 -4.47 7.92
CA ALA A 320 -7.32 -4.56 9.05
C ALA A 320 -7.28 -5.98 9.61
N MET A 321 -6.08 -6.45 9.96
CA MET A 321 -5.88 -7.74 10.60
C MET A 321 -4.82 -7.61 11.69
N ALA A 322 -5.23 -7.83 12.93
CA ALA A 322 -4.32 -8.00 14.05
C ALA A 322 -4.70 -9.28 14.77
N ILE A 323 -3.91 -10.35 14.66
CA ILE A 323 -4.27 -11.64 15.26
C ILE A 323 -3.95 -11.59 16.76
N PRO A 324 -4.90 -11.93 17.66
CA PRO A 324 -4.59 -12.08 19.09
C PRO A 324 -3.47 -13.09 19.33
N ARG A 325 -2.55 -12.75 20.23
CA ARG A 325 -1.44 -13.63 20.63
C ARG A 325 -1.79 -14.39 21.90
N VAL A 326 -1.17 -15.55 22.09
CA VAL A 326 -1.31 -16.36 23.32
C VAL A 326 -0.99 -15.50 24.55
N GLY A 327 -1.84 -15.60 25.57
CA GLY A 327 -1.78 -14.81 26.80
C GLY A 327 -2.46 -13.44 26.74
N GLN A 328 -2.96 -13.00 25.58
CA GLN A 328 -3.76 -11.76 25.48
C GLN A 328 -5.20 -11.97 25.95
N GLU A 329 -5.83 -10.90 26.41
CA GLU A 329 -7.20 -10.91 26.92
C GLU A 329 -8.19 -10.45 25.85
N LEU A 330 -9.25 -11.22 25.63
CA LEU A 330 -10.32 -10.94 24.69
C LEU A 330 -11.66 -10.77 25.42
N ILE A 331 -12.50 -9.93 24.83
CA ILE A 331 -13.92 -9.78 25.19
C ILE A 331 -14.71 -10.69 24.25
N ILE A 332 -15.35 -11.71 24.80
CA ILE A 332 -16.13 -12.72 24.08
C ILE A 332 -17.62 -12.41 24.25
N SER A 333 -18.29 -12.13 23.14
CA SER A 333 -19.75 -12.06 23.06
C SER A 333 -20.32 -13.39 22.54
N TYR A 334 -21.62 -13.58 22.65
CA TYR A 334 -22.31 -14.81 22.25
C TYR A 334 -23.44 -14.45 21.28
N LEU A 335 -23.44 -15.05 20.09
CA LEU A 335 -24.48 -14.78 19.07
C LEU A 335 -25.83 -15.29 19.57
N ASP A 336 -26.85 -14.42 19.56
CA ASP A 336 -28.18 -14.68 20.16
C ASP A 336 -28.13 -15.10 21.64
N GLY A 337 -27.05 -14.72 22.35
CA GLY A 337 -26.81 -15.15 23.74
C GLY A 337 -26.48 -16.64 23.89
N ASP A 338 -26.32 -17.38 22.78
CA ASP A 338 -26.09 -18.82 22.80
C ASP A 338 -24.65 -19.14 23.25
N PRO A 339 -24.46 -19.86 24.38
CA PRO A 339 -23.14 -20.19 24.91
C PRO A 339 -22.29 -21.04 23.95
N ASP A 340 -22.90 -21.71 22.96
CA ASP A 340 -22.20 -22.50 21.94
C ASP A 340 -21.73 -21.66 20.74
N GLN A 341 -22.06 -20.36 20.70
CA GLN A 341 -21.73 -19.45 19.59
C GLN A 341 -20.85 -18.25 20.04
N PRO A 342 -19.66 -18.48 20.62
CA PRO A 342 -18.78 -17.38 21.02
C PRO A 342 -18.18 -16.65 19.82
N ILE A 343 -17.99 -15.34 19.97
CA ILE A 343 -17.29 -14.46 19.03
C ILE A 343 -16.51 -13.40 19.82
N ALA A 344 -15.23 -13.21 19.49
CA ALA A 344 -14.42 -12.18 20.13
C ALA A 344 -14.73 -10.82 19.51
N THR A 345 -15.21 -9.87 20.31
CA THR A 345 -15.66 -8.53 19.88
C THR A 345 -14.73 -7.41 20.31
N GLY A 346 -13.77 -7.68 21.20
CA GLY A 346 -12.85 -6.67 21.70
C GLY A 346 -11.63 -7.25 22.40
N ARG A 347 -10.78 -6.33 22.88
CA ARG A 347 -9.55 -6.63 23.60
C ARG A 347 -9.43 -5.69 24.79
N ALA A 348 -8.80 -6.15 25.85
CA ALA A 348 -8.48 -5.34 27.00
C ALA A 348 -7.02 -5.54 27.42
N TYR A 349 -6.42 -4.49 27.96
CA TYR A 349 -5.17 -4.61 28.70
C TYR A 349 -5.47 -5.12 30.11
N ARG A 350 -4.55 -5.90 30.68
CA ARG A 350 -4.63 -6.45 32.04
C ARG A 350 -3.31 -6.19 32.76
N GLU A 351 -3.24 -6.45 34.07
CA GLU A 351 -2.04 -6.17 34.86
C GLU A 351 -0.76 -6.81 34.29
N THR A 352 -0.85 -8.02 33.72
CA THR A 352 0.29 -8.70 33.08
C THR A 352 0.54 -8.27 31.63
N ASN A 353 -0.43 -7.62 30.99
CA ASN A 353 -0.34 -7.11 29.62
C ASN A 353 -0.65 -5.61 29.66
N LEU A 354 0.36 -4.83 30.03
CA LEU A 354 0.20 -3.39 30.20
C LEU A 354 0.02 -2.68 28.84
N PRO A 355 -0.59 -1.48 28.84
CA PRO A 355 -0.59 -0.59 27.69
C PRO A 355 0.85 -0.30 27.20
N PRO A 356 1.06 0.04 25.90
CA PRO A 356 2.39 0.20 25.32
C PRO A 356 3.23 1.32 25.96
N TYR A 357 2.56 2.30 26.57
CA TYR A 357 3.17 3.39 27.32
C TYR A 357 2.57 3.49 28.70
N GLN A 358 3.37 3.96 29.66
CA GLN A 358 2.92 4.15 31.04
C GLN A 358 1.79 5.18 31.10
N LEU A 359 0.63 4.76 31.62
CA LEU A 359 -0.52 5.61 31.90
C LEU A 359 -0.65 5.86 33.41
N PRO A 360 -1.16 7.03 33.84
CA PRO A 360 -1.67 8.15 33.03
C PRO A 360 -0.60 9.13 32.53
N LYS A 361 0.70 8.86 32.74
CA LYS A 361 1.80 9.75 32.37
C LYS A 361 1.78 10.17 30.89
N HIS A 362 1.50 9.24 29.99
CA HIS A 362 1.46 9.47 28.54
C HIS A 362 0.03 9.42 27.97
N LYS A 363 -0.92 10.09 28.63
CA LYS A 363 -2.35 10.09 28.27
C LYS A 363 -2.68 10.74 26.92
N THR A 364 -1.78 11.55 26.36
CA THR A 364 -1.90 12.25 25.07
C THR A 364 -1.32 11.46 23.90
N ARG A 365 -0.80 10.24 24.15
CA ARG A 365 -0.23 9.40 23.10
C ARG A 365 -1.25 8.42 22.54
N MET A 366 -1.38 8.42 21.22
CA MET A 366 -2.03 7.35 20.46
C MET A 366 -0.96 6.52 19.75
N THR A 367 -1.05 5.19 19.81
CA THR A 367 -0.05 4.32 19.17
C THR A 367 -0.65 3.06 18.58
N ILE A 368 -0.08 2.63 17.46
CA ILE A 368 -0.19 1.29 16.90
C ILE A 368 1.22 0.69 16.96
N LYS A 369 1.45 -0.18 17.95
CA LYS A 369 2.76 -0.79 18.21
C LYS A 369 2.68 -2.30 18.10
N SER A 370 3.55 -2.88 17.27
CA SER A 370 3.68 -4.33 17.11
C SER A 370 4.79 -4.91 17.99
N ARG A 371 5.02 -6.21 17.87
CA ARG A 371 6.18 -6.90 18.47
C ARG A 371 6.69 -7.93 17.48
N SER A 372 8.01 -7.97 17.26
CA SER A 372 8.66 -9.03 16.47
C SER A 372 8.22 -10.41 17.01
N HIS A 373 7.80 -11.30 16.12
CA HIS A 373 7.43 -12.67 16.50
C HIS A 373 8.68 -13.47 16.83
N LYS A 374 8.68 -14.23 17.93
CA LYS A 374 9.82 -15.05 18.38
C LYS A 374 11.15 -14.28 18.41
N GLY A 375 11.12 -13.00 18.79
CA GLY A 375 12.29 -12.12 18.82
C GLY A 375 12.04 -10.83 19.58
N GLN A 376 13.05 -9.95 19.59
CA GLN A 376 12.96 -8.62 20.18
C GLN A 376 12.69 -7.55 19.10
N GLY A 377 12.17 -6.39 19.51
CA GLY A 377 11.89 -5.26 18.60
C GLY A 377 10.42 -5.07 18.25
N PHE A 378 10.13 -3.99 17.53
CA PHE A 378 8.76 -3.56 17.20
C PHE A 378 8.70 -2.65 15.97
N ASN A 379 7.57 -2.67 15.27
CA ASN A 379 7.19 -1.58 14.37
C ASN A 379 6.18 -0.68 15.08
N GLU A 380 6.21 0.62 14.82
CA GLU A 380 5.34 1.57 15.51
C GLU A 380 4.94 2.74 14.61
N LEU A 381 3.66 3.11 14.70
CA LEU A 381 3.13 4.41 14.32
C LEU A 381 2.56 5.05 15.59
N ARG A 382 3.10 6.20 15.99
CA ARG A 382 2.70 6.92 17.20
C ARG A 382 2.42 8.38 16.90
N PHE A 383 1.39 8.91 17.56
CA PHE A 383 1.01 10.31 17.58
C PHE A 383 1.12 10.82 19.03
N GLU A 384 1.79 11.96 19.23
CA GLU A 384 1.79 12.74 20.46
C GLU A 384 0.96 14.01 20.22
N ASP A 385 -0.04 14.24 21.08
CA ASP A 385 -0.97 15.38 20.96
C ASP A 385 -0.79 16.40 22.09
N GLU A 386 0.29 16.32 22.87
CA GLU A 386 0.63 17.33 23.88
C GLU A 386 1.02 18.66 23.21
N LEU A 387 0.38 19.75 23.62
CA LEU A 387 0.55 21.07 23.01
C LEU A 387 2.01 21.54 23.03
N GLY A 388 2.54 21.90 21.86
CA GLY A 388 3.92 22.35 21.68
C GLY A 388 4.95 21.21 21.68
N GLN A 389 4.51 19.96 21.74
CA GLN A 389 5.33 18.74 21.68
C GLN A 389 4.72 17.72 20.72
N GLU A 390 3.87 18.16 19.79
CA GLU A 390 3.17 17.28 18.86
C GLU A 390 4.17 16.55 17.96
N GLU A 391 3.97 15.24 17.78
CA GLU A 391 4.90 14.39 17.04
C GLU A 391 4.17 13.26 16.31
N VAL A 392 4.57 13.00 15.07
CA VAL A 392 4.30 11.72 14.40
C VAL A 392 5.59 10.92 14.33
N PHE A 393 5.62 9.78 15.02
CA PHE A 393 6.77 8.88 15.06
C PHE A 393 6.48 7.61 14.26
N ILE A 394 7.37 7.29 13.32
CA ILE A 394 7.32 6.09 12.49
C ILE A 394 8.61 5.30 12.71
N HIS A 395 8.48 4.08 13.25
CA HIS A 395 9.60 3.17 13.46
C HIS A 395 9.38 1.87 12.68
N ALA A 396 10.35 1.54 11.83
CA ALA A 396 10.44 0.23 11.17
C ALA A 396 11.61 -0.55 11.79
N GLN A 397 11.35 -1.75 12.29
CA GLN A 397 12.36 -2.60 12.91
C GLN A 397 13.42 -3.10 11.91
N LYS A 398 13.07 -3.14 10.63
CA LYS A 398 13.94 -3.64 9.56
C LYS A 398 13.80 -2.78 8.31
N ASP A 399 12.93 -3.17 7.38
CA ASP A 399 12.77 -2.49 6.09
C ASP A 399 11.54 -1.55 6.11
N LYS A 400 11.68 -0.34 5.58
CA LYS A 400 10.58 0.59 5.32
C LYS A 400 10.44 0.82 3.82
N ASN A 401 9.39 0.25 3.23
CA ASN A 401 9.06 0.43 1.82
C ASN A 401 7.90 1.41 1.67
N VAL A 402 8.06 2.41 0.80
CA VAL A 402 7.02 3.40 0.49
C VAL A 402 6.79 3.39 -1.02
N HIS A 403 5.61 2.94 -1.47
CA HIS A 403 5.28 2.84 -2.90
C HIS A 403 4.14 3.82 -3.24
N ILE A 404 4.45 4.86 -4.00
CA ILE A 404 3.49 5.92 -4.38
C ILE A 404 3.24 5.81 -5.88
N LYS A 405 1.98 5.63 -6.28
CA LYS A 405 1.60 5.40 -7.68
C LYS A 405 1.46 6.67 -8.52
N HIS A 406 1.38 7.84 -7.89
CA HIS A 406 1.19 9.10 -8.59
C HIS A 406 2.12 10.19 -8.06
N ASN A 407 1.68 11.02 -7.10
CA ASN A 407 2.45 12.16 -6.62
C ASN A 407 2.81 12.00 -5.14
N ASN A 408 4.04 12.38 -4.76
CA ASN A 408 4.47 12.51 -3.38
C ASN A 408 4.80 13.98 -3.07
N GLY A 409 3.98 14.63 -2.23
CA GLY A 409 4.23 16.00 -1.79
C GLY A 409 4.79 16.02 -0.37
N VAL A 410 5.92 16.69 -0.16
CA VAL A 410 6.54 16.86 1.16
C VAL A 410 6.77 18.35 1.40
N PHE A 411 6.18 18.88 2.47
CA PHE A 411 6.39 20.25 2.94
C PHE A 411 6.85 20.21 4.39
N VAL A 412 7.99 20.85 4.67
CA VAL A 412 8.56 20.98 6.01
C VAL A 412 8.61 22.47 6.33
N GLY A 413 7.89 22.88 7.38
CA GLY A 413 7.74 24.30 7.73
C GLY A 413 8.95 24.91 8.45
N ASN A 414 9.87 24.07 8.92
CA ASN A 414 11.12 24.46 9.56
C ASN A 414 12.26 23.56 9.03
N ASP A 415 12.93 22.81 9.89
CA ASP A 415 14.13 22.05 9.51
C ASP A 415 13.83 20.58 9.13
N ARG A 416 14.61 20.04 8.18
CA ARG A 416 14.69 18.59 7.86
C ARG A 416 16.12 18.11 8.09
N SER A 417 16.26 16.97 8.75
CA SER A 417 17.54 16.26 8.91
C SER A 417 17.39 14.82 8.45
N GLU A 418 18.38 14.34 7.69
CA GLU A 418 18.43 12.98 7.13
C GLU A 418 19.81 12.39 7.35
N LYS A 419 19.86 11.15 7.82
CA LYS A 419 21.10 10.41 8.04
C LYS A 419 20.96 9.01 7.47
N VAL A 420 21.78 8.69 6.47
CA VAL A 420 21.93 7.35 5.91
C VAL A 420 23.31 6.83 6.32
N GLU A 421 23.36 5.69 7.00
CA GLU A 421 24.62 5.16 7.56
C GLU A 421 25.45 4.36 6.56
N ARG A 422 24.83 3.95 5.44
CA ARG A 422 25.48 3.24 4.35
C ARG A 422 25.21 3.99 3.05
N ASP A 423 24.49 3.37 2.13
CA ASP A 423 24.36 3.84 0.76
C ASP A 423 22.98 4.47 0.52
N GLU A 424 22.97 5.57 -0.23
CA GLU A 424 21.76 6.18 -0.80
C GLU A 424 21.85 6.14 -2.33
N GLN A 425 20.76 5.74 -2.99
CA GLN A 425 20.62 5.79 -4.44
C GLN A 425 19.37 6.59 -4.80
N ILE A 426 19.55 7.63 -5.62
CA ILE A 426 18.46 8.47 -6.12
C ILE A 426 18.44 8.37 -7.65
N GLU A 427 17.31 7.91 -8.19
CA GLU A 427 17.06 7.86 -9.63
C GLU A 427 15.87 8.77 -9.96
N ILE A 428 16.07 9.68 -10.91
CA ILE A 428 15.06 10.65 -11.36
C ILE A 428 14.88 10.44 -12.86
N GLY A 429 13.71 9.96 -13.28
CA GLY A 429 13.47 9.59 -14.68
C GLY A 429 13.36 10.77 -15.66
N HIS A 430 13.14 11.99 -15.13
CA HIS A 430 13.06 13.23 -15.92
C HIS A 430 13.91 14.32 -15.24
N ASP A 431 13.27 15.35 -14.67
CA ASP A 431 13.97 16.56 -14.24
C ASP A 431 14.16 16.63 -12.71
N ARG A 432 15.33 17.11 -12.28
CA ARG A 432 15.59 17.57 -10.91
C ARG A 432 15.79 19.09 -10.95
N SER A 433 15.02 19.82 -10.13
CA SER A 433 15.22 21.25 -9.89
C SER A 433 15.47 21.48 -8.41
N GLU A 434 16.55 22.18 -8.09
CA GLU A 434 16.97 22.44 -6.72
C GLU A 434 17.31 23.93 -6.55
N ARG A 435 16.86 24.50 -5.44
CA ARG A 435 17.13 25.89 -5.08
C ARG A 435 17.53 25.97 -3.62
N VAL A 436 18.76 26.39 -3.38
CA VAL A 436 19.29 26.67 -2.05
C VAL A 436 19.34 28.19 -1.85
N GLY A 437 18.70 28.68 -0.79
CA GLY A 437 18.54 30.12 -0.57
C GLY A 437 19.78 30.82 0.01
N ASN A 438 20.54 30.10 0.83
CA ASN A 438 21.77 30.59 1.45
C ASN A 438 22.94 29.71 0.98
N ASP A 439 23.39 28.78 1.80
CA ASP A 439 24.60 27.99 1.57
C ASP A 439 24.28 26.52 1.26
N GLU A 440 24.96 25.98 0.24
CA GLU A 440 25.05 24.54 -0.01
C GLU A 440 26.48 24.09 0.27
N ARG A 441 26.65 23.00 1.03
CA ARG A 441 27.97 22.41 1.29
C ARG A 441 27.94 20.93 0.92
N VAL A 442 28.80 20.55 -0.02
CA VAL A 442 28.97 19.17 -0.49
C VAL A 442 30.40 18.72 -0.20
N GLU A 443 30.54 17.56 0.44
CA GLU A 443 31.83 16.93 0.73
C GLU A 443 31.82 15.50 0.18
N VAL A 444 32.77 15.19 -0.70
CA VAL A 444 32.94 13.87 -1.30
C VAL A 444 34.28 13.30 -0.82
N GLY A 445 34.22 12.23 -0.02
CA GLY A 445 35.41 11.70 0.64
C GLY A 445 36.35 10.88 -0.25
N GLN A 446 35.88 10.41 -1.40
CA GLN A 446 36.65 9.67 -2.40
C GLN A 446 36.44 10.33 -3.78
N ASP A 447 35.76 9.65 -4.70
CA ASP A 447 35.63 10.11 -6.09
C ASP A 447 34.28 10.79 -6.37
N GLN A 448 34.29 11.85 -7.19
CA GLN A 448 33.10 12.43 -7.80
C GLN A 448 33.15 12.20 -9.31
N TYR A 449 32.12 11.55 -9.86
CA TYR A 449 31.94 11.40 -11.31
C TYR A 449 30.77 12.27 -11.81
N LEU A 450 31.04 13.13 -12.80
CA LEU A 450 30.03 13.99 -13.42
C LEU A 450 30.10 13.85 -14.94
N GLN A 451 29.02 13.36 -15.53
CA GLN A 451 28.82 13.33 -16.98
C GLN A 451 27.67 14.25 -17.35
N VAL A 452 27.92 15.20 -18.25
CA VAL A 452 26.90 16.11 -18.79
C VAL A 452 26.77 15.83 -20.28
N GLY A 453 25.59 15.37 -20.72
CA GLY A 453 25.36 14.95 -22.10
C GLY A 453 25.16 16.12 -23.09
N ARG A 454 24.82 17.30 -22.59
CA ARG A 454 24.68 18.55 -23.36
C ARG A 454 25.53 19.64 -22.69
N ASP A 455 24.88 20.67 -22.16
CA ASP A 455 25.55 21.87 -21.69
C ASP A 455 25.66 21.91 -20.16
N ARG A 456 26.79 22.41 -19.66
CA ARG A 456 26.96 22.81 -18.26
C ARG A 456 27.18 24.31 -18.21
N PHE A 457 26.22 25.05 -17.66
CA PHE A 457 26.36 26.48 -17.38
C PHE A 457 26.76 26.69 -15.93
N GLN A 458 27.79 27.51 -15.71
CA GLN A 458 28.24 27.86 -14.36
C GLN A 458 28.54 29.36 -14.31
N THR A 459 27.91 30.06 -13.37
CA THR A 459 28.17 31.47 -13.10
C THR A 459 28.62 31.61 -11.65
N ILE A 460 29.77 32.26 -11.45
CA ILE A 460 30.39 32.42 -10.13
C ILE A 460 30.50 33.91 -9.88
N GLY A 461 29.68 34.44 -8.96
CA GLY A 461 29.60 35.88 -8.72
C GLY A 461 30.80 36.47 -7.98
N ARG A 462 31.65 35.63 -7.38
CA ARG A 462 32.87 36.03 -6.68
C ARG A 462 34.04 35.14 -7.10
N ASN A 463 34.53 34.29 -6.19
CA ASN A 463 35.77 33.56 -6.38
C ASN A 463 35.49 32.11 -6.78
N HIS A 464 36.27 31.60 -7.75
CA HIS A 464 36.42 30.18 -8.02
C HIS A 464 37.86 29.78 -7.70
N SER A 465 38.06 28.93 -6.69
CA SER A 465 39.38 28.39 -6.35
C SER A 465 39.41 26.90 -6.66
N LEU A 466 40.37 26.49 -7.47
CA LEU A 466 40.56 25.10 -7.89
C LEU A 466 41.98 24.68 -7.56
N ASN A 467 42.13 23.73 -6.63
CA ASN A 467 43.39 23.10 -6.28
C ASN A 467 43.35 21.64 -6.73
N ILE A 468 44.32 21.25 -7.56
CA ILE A 468 44.43 19.89 -8.10
C ILE A 468 45.79 19.36 -7.68
N GLY A 469 45.81 18.31 -6.86
CA GLY A 469 47.05 17.69 -6.37
C GLY A 469 47.74 16.78 -7.39
N GLY A 470 46.98 16.27 -8.36
CA GLY A 470 47.48 15.47 -9.48
C GLY A 470 47.38 16.25 -10.80
N ASP A 471 46.84 15.61 -11.83
CA ASP A 471 46.77 16.18 -13.17
C ASP A 471 45.42 16.88 -13.46
N ARG A 472 45.49 18.00 -14.17
CA ARG A 472 44.34 18.58 -14.90
C ARG A 472 44.52 18.32 -16.38
N ILE A 473 43.65 17.51 -16.97
CA ILE A 473 43.60 17.27 -18.42
C ILE A 473 42.36 17.96 -18.97
N GLU A 474 42.54 18.84 -19.95
CA GLU A 474 41.46 19.58 -20.59
C GLU A 474 41.63 19.52 -22.11
N GLU A 475 40.65 18.90 -22.78
CA GLU A 475 40.58 18.83 -24.24
C GLU A 475 39.40 19.65 -24.74
N VAL A 476 39.68 20.65 -25.57
CA VAL A 476 38.67 21.52 -26.16
C VAL A 476 38.70 21.36 -27.68
N ALA A 477 37.70 20.68 -28.23
CA ALA A 477 37.67 20.30 -29.64
C ALA A 477 37.46 21.48 -30.60
N ASN A 478 36.71 22.50 -30.18
CA ASN A 478 36.37 23.65 -31.02
C ASN A 478 37.13 24.92 -30.60
N SER A 479 36.68 25.60 -29.55
CA SER A 479 37.24 26.89 -29.14
C SER A 479 37.29 27.03 -27.63
N ARG A 480 38.44 27.46 -27.09
CA ARG A 480 38.58 28.01 -25.74
C ARG A 480 38.76 29.52 -25.86
N PHE A 481 37.95 30.28 -25.13
CA PHE A 481 38.03 31.74 -25.09
C PHE A 481 38.24 32.20 -23.64
N GLU A 482 39.21 33.09 -23.43
CA GLU A 482 39.51 33.66 -22.12
C GLU A 482 39.65 35.17 -22.24
N LYS A 483 38.89 35.90 -21.42
CA LYS A 483 39.01 37.35 -21.27
C LYS A 483 39.36 37.66 -19.83
N ILE A 484 40.52 38.28 -19.63
CA ILE A 484 41.07 38.59 -18.31
C ILE A 484 41.20 40.11 -18.25
N ALA A 485 40.42 40.74 -17.37
CA ALA A 485 40.32 42.19 -17.31
C ALA A 485 41.48 42.86 -16.55
N ALA A 486 42.10 42.12 -15.63
CA ALA A 486 43.23 42.57 -14.85
C ALA A 486 44.44 41.67 -15.13
N ASP A 487 44.88 40.88 -14.15
CA ASP A 487 46.12 40.14 -14.25
C ASP A 487 45.90 38.68 -14.64
N TYR A 488 46.72 38.20 -15.59
CA TYR A 488 46.95 36.78 -15.83
C TYR A 488 48.37 36.42 -15.41
N HIS A 489 48.50 35.48 -14.47
CA HIS A 489 49.78 34.98 -14.00
C HIS A 489 49.86 33.46 -14.23
N SER A 490 50.92 33.01 -14.90
CA SER A 490 51.18 31.60 -15.18
C SER A 490 52.64 31.29 -14.89
N GLU A 491 52.87 30.41 -13.91
CA GLU A 491 54.18 29.87 -13.58
C GLU A 491 54.22 28.38 -13.93
N VAL A 492 55.18 27.99 -14.76
CA VAL A 492 55.34 26.60 -15.22
C VAL A 492 56.71 26.11 -14.78
N GLY A 493 56.75 25.21 -13.79
CA GLY A 493 58.01 24.65 -13.27
C GLY A 493 58.69 23.65 -14.21
N GLY A 494 57.94 23.09 -15.17
CA GLY A 494 58.41 22.17 -16.20
C GLY A 494 58.46 22.83 -17.58
N ASN A 495 57.85 22.19 -18.58
CA ASN A 495 57.81 22.68 -19.95
C ASN A 495 56.48 23.37 -20.27
N ALA A 496 56.55 24.53 -20.93
CA ALA A 496 55.41 25.13 -21.62
C ALA A 496 55.61 25.02 -23.14
N GLN A 497 54.64 24.44 -23.86
CA GLN A 497 54.69 24.27 -25.30
C GLN A 497 53.43 24.82 -25.96
N HIS A 498 53.61 25.68 -26.96
CA HIS A 498 52.53 26.18 -27.81
C HIS A 498 52.79 25.74 -29.26
N SER A 499 51.84 25.03 -29.86
CA SER A 499 51.88 24.64 -31.28
C SER A 499 50.64 25.20 -31.95
N VAL A 500 50.83 26.17 -32.84
CA VAL A 500 49.73 26.90 -33.48
C VAL A 500 49.89 26.82 -34.99
N ARG A 501 48.85 26.31 -35.67
CA ARG A 501 48.88 26.07 -37.12
C ARG A 501 48.69 27.33 -37.96
N ASN A 502 47.86 28.25 -37.49
CA ASN A 502 47.50 29.46 -38.21
C ASN A 502 48.36 30.62 -37.72
N ALA A 503 47.83 31.46 -36.82
CA ALA A 503 48.53 32.64 -36.33
C ALA A 503 48.70 32.57 -34.81
N TYR A 504 49.92 32.84 -34.34
CA TYR A 504 50.20 33.16 -32.94
C TYR A 504 50.52 34.64 -32.85
N GLN A 505 49.71 35.41 -32.12
CA GLN A 505 49.88 36.85 -31.94
C GLN A 505 50.14 37.16 -30.48
N LEU A 506 51.22 37.89 -30.21
CA LEU A 506 51.58 38.40 -28.90
C LEU A 506 51.81 39.90 -29.01
N SER A 507 50.99 40.68 -28.29
CA SER A 507 51.03 42.13 -28.30
C SER A 507 50.98 42.62 -26.84
N ALA A 508 51.91 43.50 -26.47
CA ALA A 508 51.94 44.12 -25.15
C ALA A 508 52.23 45.61 -25.28
N ARG A 509 51.48 46.45 -24.56
CA ARG A 509 51.60 47.91 -24.64
C ARG A 509 52.95 48.44 -24.14
N HIS A 510 53.52 47.81 -23.11
CA HIS A 510 54.72 48.31 -22.43
C HIS A 510 55.98 47.54 -22.82
N SER A 511 56.03 46.24 -22.52
CA SER A 511 57.20 45.42 -22.83
C SER A 511 56.83 43.96 -23.03
N ILE A 512 57.64 43.28 -23.85
CA ILE A 512 57.74 41.82 -23.92
C ILE A 512 59.18 41.48 -23.55
N GLU A 513 59.39 40.79 -22.44
CA GLU A 513 60.72 40.35 -21.99
C GLU A 513 60.88 38.85 -22.20
N GLN A 514 61.90 38.46 -22.97
CA GLN A 514 62.28 37.06 -23.13
C GLN A 514 63.71 36.87 -22.66
N LYS A 515 63.87 36.22 -21.50
CA LYS A 515 65.17 35.93 -20.89
C LYS A 515 65.41 34.42 -20.98
N THR A 516 66.37 34.03 -21.81
CA THR A 516 66.71 32.61 -22.05
C THR A 516 68.20 32.47 -22.34
N THR A 517 68.74 31.27 -22.12
CA THR A 517 70.12 30.92 -22.51
C THR A 517 70.25 30.74 -24.03
N ARG A 518 69.19 30.29 -24.70
CA ARG A 518 69.10 30.14 -26.16
C ARG A 518 67.77 30.70 -26.66
N PHE A 519 67.85 31.70 -27.53
CA PHE A 519 66.69 32.24 -28.23
C PHE A 519 66.84 31.94 -29.72
N GLU A 520 65.99 31.06 -30.23
CA GLU A 520 66.01 30.62 -31.62
C GLU A 520 64.71 31.01 -32.29
N VAL A 521 64.82 31.76 -33.38
CA VAL A 521 63.69 32.15 -34.23
C VAL A 521 64.01 31.67 -35.64
N ALA A 522 63.14 30.83 -36.17
CA ALA A 522 63.20 30.37 -37.55
C ALA A 522 61.87 30.70 -38.23
N ALA A 523 61.94 31.33 -39.40
CA ALA A 523 60.78 31.63 -40.23
C ALA A 523 61.04 31.12 -41.65
N GLY A 524 59.98 30.64 -42.33
CA GLY A 524 60.10 30.11 -43.69
C GLY A 524 60.32 31.19 -44.75
N GLU A 525 59.74 32.37 -44.58
CA GLU A 525 59.79 33.45 -45.57
C GLU A 525 60.60 34.67 -45.10
N ARG A 526 60.27 35.19 -43.92
CA ARG A 526 60.82 36.45 -43.42
C ARG A 526 60.82 36.54 -41.90
N ILE A 527 61.90 37.06 -41.33
CA ILE A 527 61.95 37.60 -39.97
C ILE A 527 62.09 39.12 -40.11
N GLU A 528 61.25 39.88 -39.39
CA GLU A 528 61.27 41.33 -39.44
C GLU A 528 61.19 41.92 -38.03
N LEU A 529 62.20 42.70 -37.64
CA LEU A 529 62.26 43.42 -36.39
C LEU A 529 62.15 44.91 -36.70
N LYS A 530 61.10 45.58 -36.24
CA LYS A 530 60.88 47.02 -36.49
C LYS A 530 60.91 47.82 -35.20
N ALA A 531 61.44 49.03 -35.29
CA ALA A 531 61.29 50.07 -34.29
C ALA A 531 61.23 51.44 -34.99
N ALA A 532 60.91 52.52 -34.25
CA ALA A 532 60.84 53.88 -34.82
C ALA A 532 62.16 54.34 -35.51
N GLY A 533 63.31 53.78 -35.09
CA GLY A 533 64.62 54.12 -35.64
C GLY A 533 65.04 53.32 -36.88
N GLY A 534 64.28 52.31 -37.31
CA GLY A 534 64.64 51.45 -38.44
C GLY A 534 64.14 50.00 -38.32
N SER A 535 64.54 49.15 -39.26
CA SER A 535 64.20 47.73 -39.28
C SER A 535 65.39 46.82 -39.58
N ILE A 536 65.30 45.59 -39.07
CA ILE A 536 66.16 44.46 -39.45
C ILE A 536 65.27 43.44 -40.11
N THR A 537 65.54 43.14 -41.38
CA THR A 537 64.82 42.10 -42.13
C THR A 537 65.78 40.98 -42.51
N ILE A 538 65.37 39.74 -42.28
CA ILE A 538 66.03 38.53 -42.81
C ILE A 538 65.02 37.85 -43.73
N ASP A 539 65.33 37.73 -45.02
CA ASP A 539 64.50 37.06 -46.02
C ASP A 539 65.36 36.22 -46.99
N SER A 540 64.75 35.65 -48.03
CA SER A 540 65.45 34.84 -49.04
C SER A 540 66.57 35.56 -49.80
N ARG A 541 66.64 36.89 -49.74
CA ARG A 541 67.66 37.73 -50.38
C ARG A 541 68.83 38.08 -49.45
N GLY A 542 68.70 37.85 -48.14
CA GLY A 542 69.75 38.08 -47.15
C GLY A 542 69.30 38.92 -45.95
N ILE A 543 70.26 39.60 -45.31
CA ILE A 543 70.03 40.48 -44.15
C ILE A 543 70.01 41.93 -44.62
N THR A 544 68.89 42.62 -44.42
CA THR A 544 68.73 44.05 -44.68
C THR A 544 68.68 44.82 -43.36
N LEU A 545 69.54 45.82 -43.23
CA LEU A 545 69.52 46.80 -42.13
C LEU A 545 69.06 48.12 -42.73
N ASP A 546 67.88 48.61 -42.33
CA ASP A 546 67.28 49.82 -42.87
C ASP A 546 67.05 50.83 -41.75
N GLY A 547 67.64 52.02 -41.87
CA GLY A 547 67.55 53.09 -40.89
C GLY A 547 68.36 54.31 -41.30
N LEU A 548 67.97 55.50 -40.81
CA LEU A 548 68.65 56.77 -41.12
C LEU A 548 70.16 56.73 -40.80
N THR A 549 70.55 56.00 -39.75
CA THR A 549 71.94 55.81 -39.35
C THR A 549 72.15 54.41 -38.74
N ILE A 550 73.12 53.65 -39.25
CA ILE A 550 73.54 52.35 -38.69
C ILE A 550 74.91 52.51 -38.03
N HIS A 551 74.96 52.38 -36.70
CA HIS A 551 76.20 52.50 -35.94
C HIS A 551 76.82 51.13 -35.65
N PHE A 552 77.93 50.82 -36.31
CA PHE A 552 78.78 49.70 -35.92
C PHE A 552 79.82 50.18 -34.91
N LYS A 553 79.68 49.77 -33.64
CA LYS A 553 80.66 50.08 -32.58
C LYS A 553 81.72 48.98 -32.52
N GLY A 554 82.59 48.93 -33.52
CA GLY A 554 83.68 47.95 -33.65
C GLY A 554 84.28 47.90 -35.06
N THR A 555 85.38 47.17 -35.24
CA THR A 555 85.98 46.94 -36.57
C THR A 555 85.04 46.07 -37.40
N VAL A 556 84.49 46.61 -38.49
CA VAL A 556 83.69 45.83 -39.45
C VAL A 556 84.65 45.13 -40.40
N THR A 557 84.83 43.83 -40.26
CA THR A 557 85.57 42.98 -41.20
C THR A 557 84.60 42.33 -42.17
N SER A 558 84.68 42.67 -43.45
CA SER A 558 83.88 42.06 -44.52
C SER A 558 84.73 41.01 -45.28
N ASP A 559 84.54 39.74 -44.98
CA ASP A 559 85.10 38.66 -45.79
C ASP A 559 84.10 38.25 -46.87
N ALA A 560 84.20 38.89 -48.04
CA ALA A 560 83.36 38.58 -49.19
C ALA A 560 83.82 37.27 -49.86
N ASN A 561 83.38 36.13 -49.34
CA ASN A 561 83.57 34.82 -49.99
C ASN A 561 82.39 34.41 -50.91
N GLY A 562 81.56 35.37 -51.31
CA GLY A 562 80.46 35.18 -52.26
C GLY A 562 80.57 36.15 -53.44
N SER A 563 80.33 35.68 -54.67
CA SER A 563 80.53 36.40 -55.93
C SER A 563 79.47 37.48 -56.24
N GLY A 564 79.10 38.31 -55.26
CA GLY A 564 78.06 39.34 -55.41
C GLY A 564 78.40 40.64 -54.68
N ASN A 565 78.85 41.63 -55.46
CA ASN A 565 78.90 43.09 -55.26
C ASN A 565 79.47 43.71 -53.97
N SER A 566 80.49 44.55 -54.17
CA SER A 566 81.06 45.50 -53.21
C SER A 566 80.06 46.57 -52.77
N PHE A 567 80.16 47.04 -51.51
CA PHE A 567 79.44 48.21 -50.97
C PHE A 567 79.61 49.40 -51.91
N THR A 568 78.59 49.68 -52.72
CA THR A 568 78.57 50.77 -53.69
C THR A 568 77.45 51.72 -53.33
N HIS A 569 77.83 52.98 -53.12
CA HIS A 569 76.93 54.10 -52.94
C HIS A 569 76.24 54.35 -54.30
N ALA A 570 75.00 53.87 -54.45
CA ALA A 570 74.22 54.11 -55.66
C ALA A 570 73.51 55.48 -55.55
N PRO A 571 73.52 56.30 -56.62
CA PRO A 571 72.64 57.48 -56.69
C PRO A 571 71.18 57.04 -56.69
N PRO A 572 70.23 57.88 -56.23
CA PRO A 572 68.85 57.47 -56.01
C PRO A 572 68.24 56.95 -57.32
N SER A 573 67.84 55.68 -57.31
CA SER A 573 66.94 55.14 -58.32
C SER A 573 65.62 55.93 -58.24
N PRO A 574 65.00 56.30 -59.37
CA PRO A 574 63.63 56.78 -59.35
C PRO A 574 62.79 55.74 -58.63
N ALA A 575 61.99 56.20 -57.67
CA ALA A 575 61.01 55.37 -56.99
C ALA A 575 60.18 54.63 -58.06
N PRO A 576 59.80 53.35 -57.82
CA PRO A 576 58.65 52.80 -58.52
C PRO A 576 57.51 53.81 -58.38
N LEU A 577 56.78 54.08 -59.45
CA LEU A 577 55.55 54.87 -59.38
C LEU A 577 54.62 54.16 -58.39
N GLY A 578 54.66 54.63 -57.15
CA GLY A 578 53.74 54.22 -56.12
C GLY A 578 52.37 54.65 -56.58
N ASN A 579 51.48 53.67 -56.66
CA ASN A 579 50.05 53.83 -56.65
C ASN A 579 49.65 55.05 -55.78
N CYS A 580 49.33 56.18 -56.42
CA CYS A 580 48.95 57.40 -55.72
C CYS A 580 47.51 57.21 -55.26
N LEU A 581 47.30 57.06 -53.95
CA LEU A 581 45.98 57.00 -53.35
C LEU A 581 45.51 58.43 -53.06
N GLY A 582 44.59 58.93 -53.87
CA GLY A 582 44.03 60.27 -53.72
C GLY A 582 42.53 60.20 -53.41
N ARG A 583 42.05 61.18 -52.64
CA ARG A 583 40.63 61.40 -52.40
C ARG A 583 40.29 62.80 -52.88
N TYR A 584 39.22 62.95 -53.65
CA TYR A 584 38.83 64.24 -54.21
C TYR A 584 37.65 64.80 -53.42
N THR A 585 37.71 66.08 -53.04
CA THR A 585 36.57 66.78 -52.44
C THR A 585 35.88 67.59 -53.50
N LEU A 586 34.65 67.20 -53.82
CA LEU A 586 33.81 67.92 -54.76
C LEU A 586 33.01 68.98 -54.00
N VAL A 587 33.06 70.22 -54.49
CA VAL A 587 32.28 71.35 -53.99
C VAL A 587 31.41 71.94 -55.10
N LYS A 588 30.28 72.53 -54.73
CA LYS A 588 29.40 73.29 -55.62
C LYS A 588 30.06 74.61 -56.02
N ASN A 589 29.55 75.27 -57.05
CA ASN A 589 30.03 76.61 -57.47
C ASN A 589 29.93 77.67 -56.35
N ASP A 590 29.08 77.44 -55.34
CA ASP A 590 28.91 78.28 -54.14
C ASP A 590 29.77 77.80 -52.94
N GLN A 591 30.80 76.98 -53.18
CA GLN A 591 31.79 76.47 -52.20
C GLN A 591 31.24 75.51 -51.13
N ARG A 592 29.99 75.06 -51.24
CA ARG A 592 29.42 74.04 -50.33
C ARG A 592 29.79 72.62 -50.77
N ALA A 593 29.91 71.71 -49.81
CA ALA A 593 30.18 70.29 -50.06
C ALA A 593 29.15 69.66 -51.02
N PHE A 594 29.64 68.92 -52.03
CA PHE A 594 28.83 68.28 -53.06
C PHE A 594 28.35 66.90 -52.60
N SER A 595 27.62 66.83 -51.49
CA SER A 595 27.21 65.59 -50.78
C SER A 595 26.11 64.77 -51.47
N GLY A 596 26.27 63.45 -51.56
CA GLY A 596 25.24 62.48 -51.99
C GLY A 596 25.02 62.35 -53.50
N TYR A 597 25.95 62.82 -54.34
CA TYR A 597 25.82 62.78 -55.80
C TYR A 597 26.74 61.75 -56.44
N ARG A 598 26.29 61.18 -57.56
CA ARG A 598 27.06 60.18 -58.30
C ARG A 598 28.20 60.84 -59.07
N TYR A 599 29.40 60.29 -58.93
CA TYR A 599 30.60 60.78 -59.62
C TYR A 599 31.27 59.64 -60.40
N ARG A 600 32.04 60.00 -61.43
CA ARG A 600 32.95 59.10 -62.14
C ARG A 600 34.31 59.77 -62.33
N ILE A 601 35.37 59.07 -61.98
CA ILE A 601 36.76 59.49 -62.15
C ILE A 601 37.40 58.62 -63.24
N SER A 602 37.97 59.22 -64.27
CA SER A 602 38.62 58.49 -65.37
C SER A 602 39.89 59.14 -65.88
N THR A 603 40.79 58.32 -66.43
CA THR A 603 42.01 58.74 -67.13
C THR A 603 41.84 58.51 -68.64
N GLY A 604 40.91 59.24 -69.26
CA GLY A 604 40.67 59.22 -70.72
C GLY A 604 40.09 57.92 -71.31
N ALA A 605 40.72 56.77 -71.11
CA ALA A 605 40.33 55.47 -71.68
C ALA A 605 39.80 54.46 -70.65
N SER A 606 39.96 54.70 -69.35
CA SER A 606 39.59 53.78 -68.28
C SER A 606 38.99 54.50 -67.06
N VAL A 607 38.01 53.86 -66.43
CA VAL A 607 37.30 54.36 -65.25
C VAL A 607 38.01 53.87 -64.00
N LEU A 608 38.42 54.79 -63.14
CA LEU A 608 39.17 54.50 -61.92
C LEU A 608 38.27 54.33 -60.71
N ALA A 609 37.16 55.08 -60.61
CA ALA A 609 36.16 54.92 -59.56
C ALA A 609 34.81 55.54 -59.94
N GLU A 610 33.72 54.95 -59.45
CA GLU A 610 32.37 55.49 -59.51
C GLU A 610 31.63 55.23 -58.19
N GLY A 611 30.87 56.20 -57.70
CA GLY A 611 30.21 56.09 -56.39
C GLY A 611 29.39 57.33 -56.07
N LEU A 612 28.88 57.40 -54.84
CA LEU A 612 28.23 58.58 -54.29
C LEU A 612 29.21 59.33 -53.37
N THR A 613 29.26 60.66 -53.47
CA THR A 613 30.05 61.48 -52.54
C THR A 613 29.50 61.39 -51.11
N ARG A 614 30.40 61.39 -50.13
CA ARG A 614 30.04 61.40 -48.69
C ARG A 614 29.48 62.76 -48.26
N THR A 615 29.00 62.85 -47.02
CA THR A 615 28.40 64.07 -46.43
C THR A 615 29.29 65.31 -46.51
N SER A 616 30.61 65.13 -46.52
CA SER A 616 31.66 66.14 -46.68
C SER A 616 31.98 66.51 -48.14
N GLY A 617 31.34 65.88 -49.14
CA GLY A 617 31.61 66.09 -50.57
C GLY A 617 32.78 65.26 -51.12
N GLU A 618 33.37 64.41 -50.29
CA GLU A 618 34.53 63.58 -50.63
C GLU A 618 34.13 62.32 -51.42
N THR A 619 34.95 61.93 -52.41
CA THR A 619 34.85 60.65 -53.13
C THR A 619 35.44 59.50 -52.31
N ASP A 620 35.27 58.25 -52.73
CA ASP A 620 36.12 57.16 -52.22
C ASP A 620 37.56 57.27 -52.74
N TRP A 621 38.48 56.55 -52.08
CA TRP A 621 39.89 56.54 -52.41
C TRP A 621 40.13 55.93 -53.79
N VAL A 622 40.97 56.58 -54.59
CA VAL A 622 41.29 56.13 -55.95
C VAL A 622 42.79 56.01 -56.11
N THR A 623 43.22 54.93 -56.74
CA THR A 623 44.63 54.62 -56.97
C THR A 623 44.99 54.87 -58.43
N THR A 624 46.00 55.69 -58.70
CA THR A 624 46.47 55.95 -60.08
C THR A 624 47.99 56.04 -60.17
N GLU A 625 48.54 55.70 -61.34
CA GLU A 625 49.97 55.63 -61.61
C GLU A 625 50.57 56.96 -62.13
N ASN A 626 49.81 58.05 -62.31
CA ASN A 626 50.38 59.36 -62.75
C ASN A 626 49.55 60.59 -62.32
N VAL A 627 50.23 61.67 -61.91
CA VAL A 627 49.67 62.84 -61.18
C VAL A 627 49.30 64.04 -62.07
N GLN A 628 49.24 63.91 -63.40
CA GLN A 628 48.82 65.03 -64.26
C GLN A 628 47.63 64.68 -65.14
N ALA A 629 46.50 65.31 -64.80
CA ALA A 629 45.20 65.35 -65.49
C ALA A 629 44.30 64.10 -65.36
N VAL A 630 43.60 63.98 -64.23
CA VAL A 630 42.42 63.11 -64.12
C VAL A 630 41.18 63.90 -64.49
N GLN A 631 40.33 63.37 -65.38
CA GLN A 631 39.08 64.03 -65.77
C GLN A 631 37.94 63.52 -64.87
N VAL A 632 37.34 64.44 -64.12
CA VAL A 632 36.13 64.16 -63.33
C VAL A 632 34.92 64.51 -64.17
N HIS A 633 34.08 63.51 -64.42
CA HIS A 633 32.88 63.67 -65.22
C HIS A 633 31.67 63.76 -64.28
N LYS A 634 30.86 64.82 -64.43
CA LYS A 634 29.62 65.06 -63.68
C LYS A 634 28.38 64.64 -64.48
N ALA A 635 27.51 63.83 -63.90
CA ALA A 635 26.13 63.63 -64.35
C ALA A 635 25.18 63.99 -63.21
N VAL A 636 24.27 64.94 -63.45
CA VAL A 636 23.15 65.21 -62.54
C VAL A 636 22.04 64.26 -62.94
N MET A 637 21.66 63.25 -62.15
CA MET A 637 20.32 62.63 -62.20
C MET A 637 20.09 61.58 -61.08
N ARG A 638 18.82 61.37 -60.71
CA ARG A 638 18.31 60.33 -59.78
C ARG A 638 18.13 58.97 -60.50
N GLU A 639 17.88 57.91 -59.74
CA GLU A 639 18.01 56.48 -60.12
C GLU A 639 17.21 55.96 -61.34
N ASP A 640 16.29 56.72 -61.95
CA ASP A 640 15.30 56.20 -62.89
C ASP A 640 15.45 56.60 -64.38
N GLN A 641 16.58 57.17 -64.83
CA GLN A 641 16.77 57.56 -66.25
C GLN A 641 18.09 57.07 -66.88
N ARG A 642 18.01 56.60 -68.15
CA ARG A 642 19.16 56.13 -68.98
C ARG A 642 19.90 57.30 -69.66
N ILE A 643 21.23 57.18 -69.70
CA ILE A 643 22.20 58.20 -70.12
C ILE A 643 22.25 58.33 -71.65
N THR A 644 22.12 59.57 -72.16
CA THR A 644 22.63 59.99 -73.48
C THR A 644 23.85 60.88 -73.29
N GLU A 645 24.92 60.57 -74.00
CA GLU A 645 26.30 61.03 -73.79
C GLU A 645 26.47 62.55 -73.96
N ASP A 646 26.96 63.22 -72.91
CA ASP A 646 28.01 64.26 -72.98
C ASP A 646 28.40 64.75 -71.58
N TRP A 647 29.68 64.58 -71.21
CA TRP A 647 30.21 64.91 -69.87
C TRP A 647 31.23 66.07 -69.96
N GLN A 648 30.99 67.21 -69.29
CA GLN A 648 31.91 68.36 -69.28
C GLN A 648 32.92 68.34 -68.11
N SER A 649 34.18 68.72 -68.38
CA SER A 649 35.32 68.69 -67.44
C SER A 649 35.55 70.03 -66.71
N LYS A 650 35.94 69.97 -65.42
CA LYS A 650 36.53 71.09 -64.65
C LYS A 650 37.58 70.60 -63.64
N VAL A 651 38.62 71.41 -63.44
CA VAL A 651 39.84 71.12 -62.65
C VAL A 651 39.64 71.46 -61.16
N ALA A 652 40.11 70.60 -60.25
CA ALA A 652 40.12 70.79 -58.80
C ALA A 652 41.56 70.74 -58.24
N ALA A 653 41.82 71.49 -57.15
CA ALA A 653 43.14 71.62 -56.51
C ALA A 653 43.43 70.51 -55.49
N ILE A 654 44.71 70.18 -55.31
CA ILE A 654 45.25 69.08 -54.50
C ILE A 654 45.83 69.64 -53.18
N ASP A 655 45.62 68.93 -52.08
CA ASP A 655 46.30 69.19 -50.79
C ASP A 655 47.20 67.99 -50.44
N TRP A 656 48.46 68.25 -50.03
CA TRP A 656 49.48 67.23 -49.76
C TRP A 656 49.96 67.32 -48.31
N GLN A 657 50.01 66.19 -47.59
CA GLN A 657 50.79 66.04 -46.35
C GLN A 657 51.49 64.68 -46.28
N ALA A 658 52.74 64.68 -45.82
CA ALA A 658 53.60 63.52 -45.58
C ALA A 658 53.38 62.99 -44.16
N ALA A 659 53.29 61.66 -43.98
CA ALA A 659 53.03 61.04 -42.68
C ALA A 659 54.31 60.50 -42.01
N GLU A 660 54.52 60.90 -40.75
CA GLU A 660 55.36 60.22 -39.75
C GLU A 660 54.50 59.20 -38.98
N TYR A 661 55.03 58.00 -38.72
CA TYR A 661 54.31 56.96 -37.96
C TYR A 661 54.35 57.22 -36.44
N SER A 662 53.18 57.26 -35.80
CA SER A 662 53.01 57.38 -34.34
C SER A 662 52.95 56.01 -33.66
N ALA A 663 53.55 55.90 -32.47
CA ALA A 663 53.56 54.68 -31.65
C ALA A 663 52.16 54.20 -31.19
N ASP A 664 51.13 55.05 -31.31
CA ASP A 664 49.75 54.72 -30.92
C ASP A 664 49.00 53.85 -31.94
N GLU A 665 49.47 53.73 -33.20
CA GLU A 665 48.80 52.91 -34.23
C GLU A 665 49.06 51.39 -34.12
N LEU A 666 50.02 50.97 -33.29
CA LEU A 666 50.34 49.54 -33.08
C LEU A 666 49.32 48.81 -32.18
N PHE A 667 48.44 49.56 -31.50
CA PHE A 667 47.43 49.02 -30.60
C PHE A 667 46.09 49.72 -30.87
N PRO A 668 45.36 49.38 -31.94
CA PRO A 668 44.00 49.85 -32.07
C PRO A 668 43.18 49.25 -30.91
N ASP A 669 42.62 50.10 -30.06
CA ASP A 669 41.70 49.75 -28.97
C ASP A 669 40.46 48.95 -29.43
N ALA A 670 40.32 48.73 -30.74
CA ALA A 670 39.19 48.08 -31.40
C ALA A 670 39.26 46.55 -31.51
N LEU A 671 40.25 45.86 -30.91
CA LEU A 671 40.24 44.38 -30.86
C LEU A 671 39.32 43.81 -29.76
N ILE A 672 38.57 44.67 -29.06
CA ILE A 672 37.75 44.31 -27.88
C ILE A 672 36.27 44.06 -28.22
N ASP A 673 35.75 44.49 -29.38
CA ASP A 673 34.32 44.39 -29.70
C ASP A 673 34.09 43.66 -31.04
N TYR A 674 34.21 42.33 -31.06
CA TYR A 674 33.55 41.51 -32.08
C TYR A 674 33.24 40.11 -31.53
N TYR A 675 31.96 39.72 -31.66
CA TYR A 675 31.29 38.50 -31.18
C TYR A 675 30.64 38.53 -29.78
N MET A 676 29.55 39.27 -29.69
CA MET A 676 28.38 38.90 -28.89
C MET A 676 27.14 39.00 -29.80
N GLY A 677 26.90 37.93 -30.57
CA GLY A 677 25.60 37.67 -31.16
C GLY A 677 24.91 36.61 -30.32
N VAL A 678 24.01 37.03 -29.43
CA VAL A 678 23.01 36.17 -28.81
C VAL A 678 21.68 36.88 -29.03
N ASP A 679 20.91 36.35 -29.99
CA ASP A 679 19.49 36.67 -30.14
C ASP A 679 18.74 36.07 -28.94
N ASP A 680 17.80 36.85 -28.39
CA ASP A 680 16.79 36.44 -27.39
C ASP A 680 15.86 35.31 -27.90
#